data_AF-A0A135LH70-F1
#
_entry.id   AF-A0A135LH70-F1
#
_cell.length_a   1.000
_cell.length_b   1.000
_cell.length_c   1.000
_cell.angle_alpha   90.00
_cell.angle_beta   90.00
_cell.angle_gamma   90.00
#
_symmetry.space_group_name_H-M   'P 1'
#
loop_
_entity.id
_entity.type
_entity.pdbx_description
1 polymer ?
#
loop_
_entity_poly.entity_id
_entity_poly.type
_entity_poly.pdbx_seq_one_letter_code
_entity_poly.pdbx_strand_id
1 'polypeptide(L)'
;MGSTSNPIYLLGRDEAETKRLNNQHRFLVDLSNLLHPSIPRNISAVADLGTGTGIWLEDVANLLPNKSVYLHGFDISSAQYPKGHQILRPGQKPIPLSVHDALHPFPAEHHGRYDLVHIRLLTAGLKQADYRRVLANARDLLKPNGWIQWEEVDHTAFCTDAVPELVAITRLRESVIEAMLKLGLWPFAPQCVYDEVSANGFTDVVRETYTTVGKYHMRPIAQKWVTGVMRALVPPSMVVTGQADDIDQARLIVEGLVREFETHSMAMEIQDVPPKGRSKIQITAIMVALALAMFIAALDQTIMATAIPTIAAYFHSSAGYTWIGGAYLLSSAASACIWAKLSDIWGRKPILLLAVAWFFLSSILCAASTSMQMLIAGRALQGVAGGGLLQLVTIIISDLFSVRHRSLYLGLMEVMWAFAGGVGPLLGGAFSQYVTWRWTYWINLPISGVAFVLLFFFLDVHNPQTKIMDGVRAIDWFGSLSVLGLTLMLLLGLDFGGETFAWNSPQVICLIVFGSLCSLLFIYSEKKLAKYPLMPMDIFARFSNIATLLVAFAHGFVFIAGEYYIPLYLQSVHGSSPMGSGVLILPLVVMEAFSGMFAGAIIHRTGRYLELVWIGLVLMTIGNGLYINLGVGSSVGEIVGYQILSGLGAGFLFQTPIIAIQAMVSQEDTATATATIGFIRNMATAASIVIGGVVFQNSMGQKQSSLLASGMSPSMAAQMSGDSAAASIESIKFITDPAQLLAVREAFAWSLRNMWILYTCMSAVGVFFSAFILKTKLNKEHVETKTGLNVEKTCH
;
A
#
# COMPACT_ATOMS: atom_id res chain seq x y z
N MET A 1 3.85 -59.16 35.31
CA MET A 1 4.72 -57.97 35.22
C MET A 1 5.87 -58.29 34.26
N GLY A 2 5.64 -58.08 32.97
CA GLY A 2 6.66 -58.19 31.94
C GLY A 2 7.19 -56.80 31.61
N SER A 3 8.51 -56.64 31.66
CA SER A 3 9.25 -55.41 31.34
C SER A 3 8.97 -54.99 29.89
N THR A 4 8.12 -53.99 29.67
CA THR A 4 8.02 -53.26 28.39
C THR A 4 8.82 -51.98 28.49
N SER A 5 10.12 -52.09 28.26
CA SER A 5 10.96 -51.00 27.79
C SER A 5 10.50 -50.58 26.39
N ASN A 6 9.45 -49.76 26.29
CA ASN A 6 9.15 -49.03 25.05
C ASN A 6 9.80 -47.64 25.15
N PRO A 7 10.89 -47.38 24.42
CA PRO A 7 11.61 -46.12 24.50
C PRO A 7 10.88 -45.05 23.71
N ILE A 8 10.24 -44.10 24.42
CA ILE A 8 9.99 -42.69 24.03
C ILE A 8 9.08 -42.42 22.80
N TYR A 9 8.92 -43.35 21.86
CA TYR A 9 8.09 -43.20 20.67
C TYR A 9 6.70 -43.81 20.88
N LEU A 10 5.69 -42.94 20.93
CA LEU A 10 4.28 -43.33 20.92
C LEU A 10 3.81 -43.90 19.56
N LEU A 11 4.60 -43.74 18.50
CA LEU A 11 4.25 -44.11 17.13
C LEU A 11 5.17 -45.20 16.55
N GLY A 12 4.57 -46.20 15.91
CA GLY A 12 5.31 -47.22 15.15
C GLY A 12 5.99 -46.61 13.92
N ARG A 13 7.16 -47.13 13.57
CA ARG A 13 7.95 -46.64 12.43
C ARG A 13 7.73 -47.53 11.21
N ASP A 14 6.90 -47.06 10.29
CA ASP A 14 6.63 -47.71 9.01
C ASP A 14 6.73 -46.72 7.83
N GLU A 15 6.54 -47.23 6.61
CA GLU A 15 6.60 -46.42 5.39
C GLU A 15 5.52 -45.33 5.35
N ALA A 16 4.37 -45.57 5.99
CA ALA A 16 3.29 -44.59 6.07
C ALA A 16 3.69 -43.41 6.98
N GLU A 17 4.33 -43.69 8.10
CA GLU A 17 4.83 -42.68 9.04
C GLU A 17 5.99 -41.87 8.45
N THR A 18 6.90 -42.52 7.72
CA THR A 18 7.94 -41.85 6.92
C THR A 18 7.34 -40.89 5.91
N LYS A 19 6.30 -41.30 5.18
CA LYS A 19 5.60 -40.46 4.22
C LYS A 19 4.88 -39.29 4.90
N ARG A 20 4.28 -39.51 6.07
CA ARG A 20 3.64 -38.46 6.89
C ARG A 20 4.65 -37.39 7.28
N LEU A 21 5.82 -37.78 7.80
CA LEU A 21 6.88 -36.86 8.22
C LEU A 21 7.48 -36.08 7.05
N ASN A 22 7.66 -36.71 5.88
CA ASN A 22 8.12 -36.01 4.67
C ASN A 22 7.09 -34.99 4.17
N ASN A 23 5.80 -35.32 4.21
CA ASN A 23 4.73 -34.36 3.88
C ASN A 23 4.69 -33.19 4.87
N GLN A 24 4.90 -33.47 6.16
CA GLN A 24 5.01 -32.45 7.21
C GLN A 24 6.16 -31.49 6.94
N HIS A 25 7.34 -32.01 6.57
CA HIS A 25 8.47 -31.17 6.19
C HIS A 25 8.15 -30.26 4.99
N ARG A 26 7.58 -30.82 3.92
CA ARG A 26 7.18 -30.04 2.73
C ARG A 26 6.16 -28.95 3.06
N PHE A 27 5.16 -29.27 3.88
CA PHE A 27 4.17 -28.31 4.35
C PHE A 27 4.79 -27.13 5.09
N LEU A 28 5.76 -27.40 5.99
CA LEU A 28 6.44 -26.35 6.74
C LEU A 28 7.30 -25.48 5.83
N VAL A 29 8.08 -26.07 4.92
CA VAL A 29 8.88 -25.33 3.94
C VAL A 29 8.02 -24.45 3.03
N ASP A 30 6.78 -24.86 2.73
CA ASP A 30 5.82 -24.04 1.97
C ASP A 30 5.24 -22.87 2.79
N LEU A 31 5.20 -22.99 4.11
CA LEU A 31 4.68 -21.96 5.03
C LEU A 31 5.76 -21.01 5.53
N SER A 32 7.01 -21.46 5.63
CA SER A 32 8.11 -20.75 6.27
C SER A 32 9.34 -20.63 5.35
N ASN A 33 10.44 -20.10 5.89
CA ASN A 33 11.74 -20.20 5.25
C ASN A 33 12.50 -21.41 5.82
N LEU A 34 13.17 -22.17 4.96
CA LEU A 34 13.98 -23.33 5.39
C LEU A 34 15.06 -22.96 6.44
N LEU A 35 15.68 -21.79 6.26
CA LEU A 35 16.50 -21.13 7.29
C LEU A 35 15.96 -19.73 7.50
N HIS A 36 15.83 -19.33 8.77
CA HIS A 36 15.36 -18.01 9.16
C HIS A 36 16.20 -16.90 8.50
N PRO A 37 15.62 -15.78 8.02
CA PRO A 37 16.35 -14.72 7.30
C PRO A 37 17.52 -14.10 8.07
N SER A 38 17.43 -14.07 9.41
CA SER A 38 18.51 -13.56 10.27
C SER A 38 19.75 -14.46 10.32
N ILE A 39 19.63 -15.73 9.94
CA ILE A 39 20.75 -16.68 9.98
C ILE A 39 21.64 -16.45 8.74
N PRO A 40 22.96 -16.20 8.93
CA PRO A 40 23.87 -15.97 7.82
C PRO A 40 23.95 -17.21 6.91
N ARG A 41 24.05 -16.99 5.61
CA ARG A 41 24.18 -18.08 4.62
C ARG A 41 25.60 -18.62 4.49
N ASN A 42 26.59 -17.91 5.03
CA ASN A 42 27.99 -18.31 5.02
C ASN A 42 28.36 -19.05 6.31
N ILE A 43 27.74 -20.21 6.54
CA ILE A 43 28.03 -21.11 7.66
C ILE A 43 28.94 -22.24 7.20
N SER A 44 29.72 -22.80 8.12
CA SER A 44 30.69 -23.86 7.87
C SER A 44 30.22 -25.25 8.35
N ALA A 45 29.37 -25.30 9.39
CA ALA A 45 28.86 -26.54 9.96
C ALA A 45 27.43 -26.39 10.51
N VAL A 46 26.56 -27.38 10.25
CA VAL A 46 25.16 -27.45 10.71
C VAL A 46 24.87 -28.80 11.34
N ALA A 47 24.21 -28.78 12.50
CA ALA A 47 23.62 -29.95 13.13
C ALA A 47 22.09 -29.87 13.05
N ASP A 48 21.43 -31.00 12.78
CA ASP A 48 19.97 -31.15 12.79
C ASP A 48 19.57 -32.19 13.83
N LEU A 49 18.83 -31.78 14.87
CA LEU A 49 18.35 -32.65 15.94
C LEU A 49 16.89 -33.04 15.68
N GLY A 50 16.59 -34.33 15.68
CA GLY A 50 15.30 -34.86 15.26
C GLY A 50 15.20 -34.98 13.73
N THR A 51 16.30 -35.38 13.08
CA THR A 51 16.44 -35.32 11.62
C THR A 51 15.48 -36.24 10.85
N GLY A 52 14.98 -37.31 11.49
CA GLY A 52 14.09 -38.29 10.90
C GLY A 52 14.68 -38.94 9.63
N THR A 53 14.07 -38.62 8.49
CA THR A 53 14.53 -39.06 7.16
C THR A 53 15.75 -38.33 6.64
N GLY A 54 16.15 -37.21 7.27
CA GLY A 54 17.24 -36.36 6.82
C GLY A 54 16.86 -35.39 5.70
N ILE A 55 15.57 -35.33 5.31
CA ILE A 55 15.08 -34.49 4.20
C ILE A 55 15.39 -33.00 4.39
N TRP A 56 15.40 -32.50 5.62
CA TRP A 56 15.74 -31.10 5.89
C TRP A 56 17.20 -30.79 5.58
N LEU A 57 18.12 -31.69 5.96
CA LEU A 57 19.55 -31.54 5.67
C LEU A 57 19.84 -31.56 4.17
N GLU A 58 19.08 -32.33 3.38
CA GLU A 58 19.14 -32.31 1.91
C GLU A 58 18.72 -30.95 1.35
N ASP A 59 17.57 -30.42 1.79
CA ASP A 59 17.08 -29.14 1.31
C ASP A 59 18.03 -27.99 1.73
N VAL A 60 18.62 -28.06 2.92
CA VAL A 60 19.61 -27.07 3.39
C VAL A 60 20.90 -27.15 2.59
N ALA A 61 21.37 -28.37 2.27
CA ALA A 61 22.52 -28.57 1.41
C ALA A 61 22.38 -27.89 0.04
N ASN A 62 21.16 -27.92 -0.52
CA ASN A 62 20.86 -27.30 -1.81
C ASN A 62 20.77 -25.77 -1.73
N LEU A 63 20.43 -25.24 -0.54
CA LEU A 63 20.24 -23.82 -0.31
C LEU A 63 21.55 -23.07 -0.01
N LEU A 64 22.54 -23.73 0.59
CA LEU A 64 23.79 -23.09 1.00
C LEU A 64 24.72 -22.86 -0.21
N PRO A 65 25.35 -21.67 -0.33
CA PRO A 65 26.21 -21.34 -1.47
C PRO A 65 27.50 -22.14 -1.50
N ASN A 66 27.97 -22.60 -0.34
CA ASN A 66 29.18 -23.40 -0.20
C ASN A 66 28.82 -24.90 -0.19
N LYS A 67 29.24 -25.65 -1.21
CA LYS A 67 29.00 -27.10 -1.31
C LYS A 67 29.83 -27.94 -0.33
N SER A 68 30.75 -27.32 0.42
CA SER A 68 31.67 -27.98 1.36
C SER A 68 31.22 -27.89 2.83
N VAL A 69 30.02 -27.37 3.11
CA VAL A 69 29.49 -27.27 4.47
C VAL A 69 29.36 -28.64 5.12
N TYR A 70 29.82 -28.76 6.36
CA TYR A 70 29.67 -29.96 7.16
C TYR A 70 28.26 -30.05 7.73
N LEU A 71 27.50 -31.06 7.31
CA LEU A 71 26.12 -31.29 7.75
C LEU A 71 26.08 -32.59 8.55
N HIS A 72 25.35 -32.61 9.67
CA HIS A 72 25.20 -33.82 10.49
C HIS A 72 23.78 -33.90 11.05
N GLY A 73 23.11 -35.03 10.86
CA GLY A 73 21.80 -35.30 11.45
C GLY A 73 21.90 -36.20 12.68
N PHE A 74 21.21 -35.83 13.74
CA PHE A 74 21.01 -36.66 14.92
C PHE A 74 19.54 -37.01 15.06
N ASP A 75 19.27 -38.28 15.34
CA ASP A 75 17.95 -38.73 15.74
C ASP A 75 18.10 -39.72 16.89
N ILE A 76 17.10 -39.86 17.74
CA ILE A 76 17.11 -40.88 18.79
C ILE A 76 16.85 -42.28 18.20
N SER A 77 16.64 -42.41 16.88
CA SER A 77 16.70 -43.70 16.18
C SER A 77 17.11 -43.65 14.70
N SER A 78 17.73 -44.75 14.25
CA SER A 78 18.12 -44.98 12.86
C SER A 78 17.02 -45.53 11.95
N ALA A 79 15.82 -45.78 12.46
CA ALA A 79 14.78 -46.50 11.71
C ALA A 79 14.26 -45.78 10.46
N GLN A 80 14.55 -44.49 10.27
CA GLN A 80 14.21 -43.72 9.06
C GLN A 80 15.43 -43.38 8.19
N TYR A 81 16.61 -43.89 8.56
CA TYR A 81 17.84 -43.56 7.84
C TYR A 81 17.92 -44.34 6.52
N PRO A 82 18.56 -43.74 5.48
CA PRO A 82 18.94 -44.48 4.29
C PRO A 82 19.85 -45.66 4.61
N LYS A 83 19.84 -46.69 3.74
CA LYS A 83 20.76 -47.84 3.83
C LYS A 83 22.21 -47.33 3.82
N GLY A 84 22.89 -47.38 4.97
CA GLY A 84 24.25 -46.86 5.15
C GLY A 84 24.39 -45.73 6.18
N HIS A 85 23.29 -45.26 6.81
CA HIS A 85 23.30 -44.20 7.83
C HIS A 85 23.90 -42.87 7.32
N GLN A 86 23.85 -42.66 6.00
CA GLN A 86 24.36 -41.47 5.35
C GLN A 86 23.48 -41.10 4.16
N ILE A 87 23.33 -39.80 3.92
CA ILE A 87 22.69 -39.28 2.72
C ILE A 87 23.77 -39.05 1.67
N LEU A 88 23.68 -39.78 0.55
CA LEU A 88 24.61 -39.66 -0.57
C LEU A 88 24.24 -38.45 -1.43
N ARG A 89 25.22 -37.58 -1.70
CA ARG A 89 25.05 -36.37 -2.52
C ARG A 89 25.98 -36.40 -3.73
N PRO A 90 25.47 -36.37 -4.96
CA PRO A 90 26.32 -36.33 -6.16
C PRO A 90 27.25 -35.11 -6.17
N GLY A 91 28.57 -35.34 -6.21
CA GLY A 91 29.57 -34.27 -6.27
C GLY A 91 29.77 -33.48 -4.96
N GLN A 92 29.27 -33.98 -3.82
CA GLN A 92 29.44 -33.37 -2.49
C GLN A 92 29.80 -34.43 -1.44
N LYS A 93 30.22 -34.00 -0.24
CA LYS A 93 30.45 -34.92 0.89
C LYS A 93 29.13 -35.56 1.34
N PRO A 94 29.09 -36.85 1.71
CA PRO A 94 27.89 -37.45 2.28
C PRO A 94 27.52 -36.80 3.61
N ILE A 95 26.24 -36.85 3.97
CA ILE A 95 25.72 -36.32 5.24
C ILE A 95 25.61 -37.48 6.23
N PRO A 96 26.41 -37.55 7.31
CA PRO A 96 26.27 -38.55 8.35
C PRO A 96 24.98 -38.37 9.16
N LEU A 97 24.35 -39.49 9.50
CA LEU A 97 23.20 -39.58 10.40
C LEU A 97 23.56 -40.49 11.59
N SER A 98 23.43 -39.97 12.81
CA SER A 98 23.84 -40.63 14.04
C SER A 98 22.69 -40.80 15.03
N VAL A 99 22.66 -41.95 15.69
CA VAL A 99 21.65 -42.23 16.71
C VAL A 99 22.08 -41.62 18.05
N HIS A 100 21.39 -40.59 18.53
CA HIS A 100 21.65 -39.93 19.81
C HIS A 100 20.36 -39.41 20.45
N ASP A 101 20.22 -39.63 21.75
CA ASP A 101 19.15 -39.05 22.56
C ASP A 101 19.56 -37.66 23.07
N ALA A 102 18.91 -36.60 22.55
CA ALA A 102 19.20 -35.22 22.90
C ALA A 102 18.96 -34.86 24.37
N LEU A 103 18.33 -35.75 25.16
CA LEU A 103 18.25 -35.60 26.62
C LEU A 103 19.58 -35.84 27.33
N HIS A 104 20.52 -36.53 26.68
CA HIS A 104 21.85 -36.82 27.19
C HIS A 104 22.91 -35.92 26.50
N PRO A 105 24.01 -35.58 27.21
CA PRO A 105 25.12 -34.84 26.62
C PRO A 105 25.63 -35.50 25.34
N PHE A 106 25.92 -34.69 24.31
CA PHE A 106 26.47 -35.20 23.05
C PHE A 106 27.92 -35.68 23.23
N PRO A 107 28.44 -36.52 22.31
CA PRO A 107 29.85 -36.90 22.34
C PRO A 107 30.76 -35.67 22.20
N ALA A 108 31.86 -35.65 22.94
CA ALA A 108 32.76 -34.48 23.05
C ALA A 108 33.32 -33.99 21.70
N GLU A 109 33.44 -34.86 20.70
CA GLU A 109 33.85 -34.54 19.32
C GLU A 109 32.89 -33.62 18.54
N HIS A 110 31.67 -33.45 19.05
CA HIS A 110 30.64 -32.58 18.49
C HIS A 110 30.53 -31.23 19.19
N HIS A 111 31.21 -31.06 20.34
CA HIS A 111 31.10 -29.84 21.13
C HIS A 111 31.83 -28.67 20.46
N GLY A 112 31.20 -27.49 20.45
CA GLY A 112 31.77 -26.28 19.86
C GLY A 112 32.05 -26.38 18.36
N ARG A 113 31.35 -27.25 17.63
CA ARG A 113 31.66 -27.58 16.23
C ARG A 113 30.75 -26.88 15.22
N TYR A 114 29.53 -26.54 15.61
CA TYR A 114 28.48 -26.13 14.69
C TYR A 114 28.22 -24.62 14.75
N ASP A 115 28.00 -24.00 13.59
CA ASP A 115 27.58 -22.59 13.50
C ASP A 115 26.06 -22.47 13.64
N LEU A 116 25.33 -23.53 13.32
CA LEU A 116 23.88 -23.63 13.44
C LEU A 116 23.48 -25.00 14.01
N VAL A 117 22.63 -24.99 15.03
CA VAL A 117 21.88 -26.17 15.49
C VAL A 117 20.41 -25.95 15.19
N HIS A 118 19.84 -26.83 14.36
CA HIS A 118 18.42 -26.87 14.06
C HIS A 118 17.75 -27.95 14.90
N ILE A 119 16.58 -27.64 15.47
CA ILE A 119 15.82 -28.55 16.33
C ILE A 119 14.36 -28.53 15.90
N ARG A 120 13.84 -29.72 15.60
CA ARG A 120 12.47 -29.88 15.12
C ARG A 120 11.81 -31.07 15.80
N LEU A 121 10.91 -30.79 16.74
CA LEU A 121 10.25 -31.84 17.52
C LEU A 121 8.79 -32.06 17.09
N LEU A 122 8.09 -31.02 16.64
CA LEU A 122 6.79 -30.97 15.92
C LEU A 122 5.66 -31.92 16.37
N THR A 123 5.80 -32.49 17.56
CA THR A 123 4.92 -33.48 18.16
C THR A 123 4.73 -33.19 19.66
N ALA A 124 5.37 -32.13 20.16
CA ALA A 124 5.37 -31.72 21.56
C ALA A 124 5.52 -32.92 22.55
N GLY A 125 6.44 -33.82 22.19
CA GLY A 125 6.69 -35.08 22.90
C GLY A 125 7.61 -34.96 24.11
N LEU A 126 7.96 -33.74 24.55
CA LEU A 126 8.81 -33.53 25.71
C LEU A 126 7.99 -33.09 26.93
N LYS A 127 8.46 -33.54 28.10
CA LYS A 127 8.01 -32.98 29.37
C LYS A 127 8.54 -31.57 29.51
N GLN A 128 7.86 -30.75 30.29
CA GLN A 128 8.25 -29.35 30.51
C GLN A 128 9.72 -29.20 30.94
N ALA A 129 10.21 -30.06 31.84
CA ALA A 129 11.58 -30.03 32.32
C ALA A 129 12.63 -30.46 31.28
N ASP A 130 12.21 -31.24 30.28
CA ASP A 130 13.13 -31.82 29.29
C ASP A 130 13.45 -30.84 28.16
N TYR A 131 12.59 -29.86 27.87
CA TYR A 131 12.89 -28.75 26.95
C TYR A 131 14.17 -28.00 27.35
N ARG A 132 14.33 -27.73 28.66
CA ARG A 132 15.54 -27.09 29.22
C ARG A 132 16.79 -27.92 28.98
N ARG A 133 16.69 -29.24 29.16
CA ARG A 133 17.81 -30.17 29.00
C ARG A 133 18.25 -30.29 27.56
N VAL A 134 17.30 -30.43 26.63
CA VAL A 134 17.60 -30.46 25.19
C VAL A 134 18.26 -29.15 24.76
N LEU A 135 17.74 -28.01 25.21
CA LEU A 135 18.34 -26.71 24.88
C LEU A 135 19.76 -26.58 25.45
N ALA A 136 20.00 -27.04 26.68
CA ALA A 136 21.33 -27.04 27.30
C ALA A 136 22.31 -27.90 26.50
N ASN A 137 21.95 -29.15 26.19
CA ASN A 137 22.81 -30.05 25.42
C ASN A 137 23.04 -29.54 23.98
N ALA A 138 22.05 -28.91 23.37
CA ALA A 138 22.17 -28.30 22.04
C ALA A 138 23.14 -27.10 22.03
N ARG A 139 23.24 -26.36 23.14
CA ARG A 139 24.21 -25.25 23.27
C ARG A 139 25.64 -25.73 23.27
N ASP A 140 25.91 -26.90 23.85
CA ASP A 140 27.27 -27.47 23.89
C ASP A 140 27.80 -27.78 22.48
N LEU A 141 26.91 -28.01 21.51
CA LEU A 141 27.25 -28.21 20.09
C LEU A 141 27.69 -26.91 19.39
N LEU A 142 27.25 -25.75 19.87
CA LEU A 142 27.44 -24.47 19.20
C LEU A 142 28.83 -23.89 19.42
N LYS A 143 29.40 -23.31 18.37
CA LYS A 143 30.53 -22.38 18.50
C LYS A 143 30.12 -21.11 19.24
N PRO A 144 31.08 -20.34 19.79
CA PRO A 144 30.82 -18.97 20.22
C PRO A 144 30.15 -18.17 19.09
N ASN A 145 29.06 -17.46 19.41
CA ASN A 145 28.20 -16.73 18.45
C ASN A 145 27.45 -17.61 17.43
N GLY A 146 27.24 -18.89 17.75
CA GLY A 146 26.42 -19.81 16.95
C GLY A 146 24.91 -19.52 17.04
N TRP A 147 24.16 -20.06 16.08
CA TRP A 147 22.73 -19.86 15.94
C TRP A 147 21.94 -21.10 16.33
N ILE A 148 20.76 -20.88 16.90
CA ILE A 148 19.78 -21.95 17.13
C ILE A 148 18.49 -21.64 16.38
N GLN A 149 17.99 -22.59 15.60
CA GLN A 149 16.67 -22.52 14.97
C GLN A 149 15.81 -23.63 15.55
N TRP A 150 14.72 -23.26 16.22
CA TRP A 150 13.79 -24.20 16.84
C TRP A 150 12.42 -24.12 16.17
N GLU A 151 11.87 -25.27 15.78
CA GLU A 151 10.56 -25.38 15.18
C GLU A 151 9.65 -26.31 16.00
N GLU A 152 8.49 -25.79 16.41
CA GLU A 152 7.51 -26.51 17.23
C GLU A 152 6.08 -26.12 16.84
N VAL A 153 5.14 -27.03 17.09
CA VAL A 153 3.70 -26.80 16.85
C VAL A 153 3.07 -26.11 18.05
N ASP A 154 2.29 -25.06 17.80
CA ASP A 154 1.42 -24.46 18.80
C ASP A 154 0.05 -25.17 18.80
N HIS A 155 -0.18 -26.03 19.78
CA HIS A 155 -1.43 -26.80 19.92
C HIS A 155 -2.58 -25.96 20.49
N THR A 156 -2.30 -24.73 20.95
CA THR A 156 -3.28 -23.88 21.64
C THR A 156 -3.97 -22.88 20.71
N ALA A 157 -3.35 -22.61 19.56
CA ALA A 157 -3.76 -21.55 18.64
C ALA A 157 -4.29 -22.10 17.29
N PHE A 158 -5.20 -23.08 17.31
CA PHE A 158 -5.77 -23.61 16.06
C PHE A 158 -6.63 -22.59 15.27
N CYS A 159 -7.14 -21.54 15.93
CA CYS A 159 -7.67 -20.32 15.29
C CYS A 159 -8.03 -19.33 16.40
N THR A 160 -7.65 -18.05 16.26
CA THR A 160 -8.08 -16.97 17.17
C THR A 160 -9.10 -16.05 16.49
N ASP A 161 -10.14 -15.73 17.24
CA ASP A 161 -11.07 -14.60 17.26
C ASP A 161 -11.94 -14.24 16.03
N ALA A 162 -11.65 -14.67 14.80
CA ALA A 162 -12.35 -14.15 13.61
C ALA A 162 -13.51 -15.01 13.05
N VAL A 163 -13.72 -16.24 13.54
CA VAL A 163 -14.79 -17.14 13.05
C VAL A 163 -15.31 -17.97 14.23
N PRO A 164 -16.63 -18.19 14.39
CA PRO A 164 -17.13 -19.14 15.39
C PRO A 164 -16.46 -20.50 15.17
N GLU A 165 -15.67 -20.93 16.16
CA GLU A 165 -14.91 -22.17 16.06
C GLU A 165 -15.89 -23.34 15.89
N LEU A 166 -15.69 -24.17 14.87
CA LEU A 166 -16.52 -25.34 14.64
C LEU A 166 -16.36 -26.27 15.85
N VAL A 167 -17.47 -26.69 16.46
CA VAL A 167 -17.46 -27.51 17.69
C VAL A 167 -16.55 -28.75 17.56
N ALA A 168 -16.44 -29.34 16.38
CA ALA A 168 -15.55 -30.47 16.12
C ALA A 168 -14.05 -30.13 16.23
N ILE A 169 -13.63 -28.94 15.79
CA ILE A 169 -12.23 -28.47 15.88
C ILE A 169 -11.89 -28.13 17.33
N THR A 170 -12.80 -27.46 18.04
CA THR A 170 -12.65 -27.17 19.47
C THR A 170 -12.50 -28.47 20.28
N ARG A 171 -13.38 -29.45 20.05
CA ARG A 171 -13.31 -30.77 20.71
C ARG A 171 -12.02 -31.51 20.41
N LEU A 172 -11.56 -31.48 19.15
CA LEU A 172 -10.29 -32.09 18.77
C LEU A 172 -9.12 -31.46 19.55
N ARG A 173 -9.05 -30.13 19.58
CA ARG A 173 -8.00 -29.39 20.30
C ARG A 173 -8.00 -29.77 21.78
N GLU A 174 -9.17 -29.76 22.42
CA GLU A 174 -9.31 -30.13 23.82
C GLU A 174 -8.84 -31.57 24.09
N SER A 175 -9.25 -32.53 23.26
CA SER A 175 -8.79 -33.92 23.37
C SER A 175 -7.28 -34.08 23.23
N VAL A 176 -6.64 -33.34 22.30
CA VAL A 176 -5.18 -33.39 22.11
C VAL A 176 -4.46 -32.79 23.31
N ILE A 177 -4.86 -31.59 23.77
CA ILE A 177 -4.23 -30.91 24.91
C ILE A 177 -4.40 -31.76 26.19
N GLU A 178 -5.60 -32.28 26.45
CA GLU A 178 -5.87 -33.09 27.64
C GLU A 178 -5.01 -34.37 27.65
N ALA A 179 -4.89 -35.03 26.50
CA ALA A 179 -4.08 -36.23 26.40
C ALA A 179 -2.59 -35.95 26.61
N MET A 180 -2.08 -34.85 26.07
CA MET A 180 -0.70 -34.44 26.29
C MET A 180 -0.42 -34.23 27.77
N LEU A 181 -1.30 -33.52 28.48
CA LEU A 181 -1.15 -33.29 29.91
C LEU A 181 -1.21 -34.60 30.72
N LYS A 182 -2.12 -35.53 30.38
CA LYS A 182 -2.20 -36.86 31.03
C LYS A 182 -0.98 -37.75 30.77
N LEU A 183 -0.36 -37.61 29.59
CA LEU A 183 0.92 -38.27 29.26
C LEU A 183 2.14 -37.59 29.91
N GLY A 184 1.95 -36.50 30.65
CA GLY A 184 3.01 -35.70 31.26
C GLY A 184 3.79 -34.84 30.27
N LEU A 185 3.26 -34.64 29.07
CA LEU A 185 3.81 -33.80 28.01
C LEU A 185 3.38 -32.35 28.18
N TRP A 186 4.15 -31.41 27.63
CA TRP A 186 3.88 -29.98 27.76
C TRP A 186 3.27 -29.37 26.49
N PRO A 187 1.99 -28.96 26.49
CA PRO A 187 1.31 -28.45 25.29
C PRO A 187 1.68 -27.00 24.93
N PHE A 188 2.29 -26.25 25.84
CA PHE A 188 2.69 -24.84 25.63
C PHE A 188 4.17 -24.71 25.26
N ALA A 189 4.64 -25.57 24.37
CA ALA A 189 6.05 -25.70 24.03
C ALA A 189 6.68 -24.42 23.42
N PRO A 190 6.05 -23.70 22.47
CA PRO A 190 6.64 -22.51 21.87
C PRO A 190 6.97 -21.39 22.88
N GLN A 191 6.10 -21.18 23.86
CA GLN A 191 6.33 -20.17 24.90
C GLN A 191 7.50 -20.59 25.82
N CYS A 192 7.53 -21.85 26.24
CA CYS A 192 8.60 -22.36 27.08
C CYS A 192 9.98 -22.25 26.40
N VAL A 193 10.06 -22.57 25.10
CA VAL A 193 11.31 -22.42 24.33
C VAL A 193 11.73 -20.95 24.25
N TYR A 194 10.79 -20.04 23.96
CA TYR A 194 11.08 -18.62 23.90
C TYR A 194 11.63 -18.08 25.23
N ASP A 195 11.00 -18.44 26.35
CA ASP A 195 11.42 -18.01 27.69
C ASP A 195 12.82 -18.53 28.02
N GLU A 196 13.10 -19.81 27.71
CA GLU A 196 14.41 -20.43 27.96
C GLU A 196 15.52 -19.87 27.06
N VAL A 197 15.25 -19.61 25.79
CA VAL A 197 16.24 -19.01 24.88
C VAL A 197 16.55 -17.58 25.32
N SER A 198 15.53 -16.82 25.71
CA SER A 198 15.66 -15.42 26.18
C SER A 198 16.42 -15.33 27.51
N ALA A 199 16.17 -16.25 28.44
CA ALA A 199 16.80 -16.23 29.77
C ALA A 199 18.30 -16.59 29.74
N ASN A 200 18.77 -17.30 28.72
CA ASN A 200 20.06 -17.97 28.76
C ASN A 200 21.12 -17.36 27.80
N GLY A 201 21.08 -16.06 27.48
CA GLY A 201 22.23 -15.35 26.85
C GLY A 201 22.29 -15.32 25.32
N PHE A 202 21.17 -15.57 24.62
CA PHE A 202 21.04 -15.22 23.20
C PHE A 202 20.55 -13.77 23.04
N THR A 203 21.10 -13.00 22.09
CA THR A 203 20.82 -11.55 21.94
C THR A 203 19.74 -11.21 20.91
N ASP A 204 19.55 -12.06 19.89
CA ASP A 204 18.67 -11.80 18.73
C ASP A 204 17.51 -12.81 18.66
N VAL A 205 16.77 -12.95 19.76
CA VAL A 205 15.67 -13.91 19.87
C VAL A 205 14.45 -13.43 19.08
N VAL A 206 14.10 -14.14 18.00
CA VAL A 206 12.95 -13.83 17.14
C VAL A 206 11.96 -14.99 17.17
N ARG A 207 10.68 -14.70 17.40
CA ARG A 207 9.58 -15.66 17.30
C ARG A 207 8.72 -15.31 16.08
N GLU A 208 8.66 -16.23 15.12
CA GLU A 208 7.74 -16.15 13.98
C GLU A 208 6.65 -17.22 14.12
N THR A 209 5.40 -16.85 13.85
CA THR A 209 4.26 -17.78 13.84
C THR A 209 3.76 -17.93 12.42
N TYR A 210 3.77 -19.17 11.91
CA TYR A 210 3.24 -19.49 10.59
C TYR A 210 1.83 -20.07 10.72
N THR A 211 0.86 -19.44 10.07
CA THR A 211 -0.55 -19.83 10.19
C THR A 211 -1.23 -20.00 8.84
N THR A 212 -2.29 -20.81 8.83
CA THR A 212 -3.24 -20.88 7.72
C THR A 212 -4.45 -19.95 7.91
N VAL A 213 -4.52 -19.23 9.04
CA VAL A 213 -5.52 -18.19 9.33
C VAL A 213 -5.56 -17.16 8.20
N GLY A 214 -6.78 -16.78 7.79
CA GLY A 214 -7.03 -15.89 6.64
C GLY A 214 -7.02 -16.58 5.28
N LYS A 215 -6.72 -17.88 5.20
CA LYS A 215 -6.95 -18.68 3.99
C LYS A 215 -8.35 -19.30 4.05
N TYR A 216 -9.17 -19.03 3.03
CA TYR A 216 -10.54 -19.52 2.94
C TYR A 216 -10.64 -21.06 2.94
N HIS A 217 -9.55 -21.75 2.58
CA HIS A 217 -9.43 -23.20 2.66
C HIS A 217 -8.04 -23.61 3.18
N MET A 218 -8.01 -24.69 3.96
CA MET A 218 -6.76 -25.36 4.32
C MET A 218 -6.20 -26.04 3.06
N ARG A 219 -4.94 -25.75 2.68
CA ARG A 219 -4.33 -26.34 1.47
C ARG A 219 -4.39 -27.89 1.54
N PRO A 220 -4.46 -28.62 0.41
CA PRO A 220 -4.52 -30.08 0.43
C PRO A 220 -3.38 -30.75 1.21
N ILE A 221 -2.19 -30.15 1.19
CA ILE A 221 -1.04 -30.66 1.96
C ILE A 221 -1.22 -30.45 3.47
N ALA A 222 -1.85 -29.36 3.88
CA ALA A 222 -2.16 -29.04 5.27
C ALA A 222 -3.31 -29.92 5.79
N GLN A 223 -4.34 -30.15 4.97
CA GLN A 223 -5.41 -31.11 5.28
C GLN A 223 -4.83 -32.52 5.49
N LYS A 224 -3.98 -33.00 4.58
CA LYS A 224 -3.29 -34.30 4.71
C LYS A 224 -2.41 -34.38 5.95
N TRP A 225 -1.77 -33.28 6.33
CA TRP A 225 -0.97 -33.23 7.55
C TRP A 225 -1.86 -33.35 8.79
N VAL A 226 -2.91 -32.53 8.89
CA VAL A 226 -3.86 -32.56 10.02
C VAL A 226 -4.50 -33.93 10.17
N THR A 227 -5.00 -34.53 9.09
CA THR A 227 -5.60 -35.87 9.15
C THR A 227 -4.58 -36.95 9.50
N GLY A 228 -3.33 -36.81 9.04
CA GLY A 228 -2.23 -37.69 9.43
C GLY A 228 -1.90 -37.59 10.93
N VAL A 229 -1.86 -36.38 11.47
CA VAL A 229 -1.64 -36.12 12.91
C VAL A 229 -2.80 -36.67 13.73
N MET A 230 -4.04 -36.46 13.30
CA MET A 230 -5.24 -37.00 13.95
C MET A 230 -5.17 -38.53 14.04
N ARG A 231 -4.92 -39.22 12.93
CA ARG A 231 -4.86 -40.69 12.86
C ARG A 231 -3.73 -41.28 13.70
N ALA A 232 -2.61 -40.58 13.80
CA ALA A 232 -1.44 -41.07 14.51
C ALA A 232 -1.54 -40.84 16.03
N LEU A 233 -1.84 -39.61 16.46
CA LEU A 233 -1.70 -39.22 17.87
C LEU A 233 -2.99 -39.36 18.67
N VAL A 234 -4.17 -39.16 18.06
CA VAL A 234 -5.43 -39.08 18.80
C VAL A 234 -5.90 -40.44 19.34
N PRO A 235 -5.79 -41.58 18.61
CA PRO A 235 -6.27 -42.85 19.15
C PRO A 235 -5.54 -43.31 20.41
N PRO A 236 -4.19 -43.32 20.47
CA PRO A 236 -3.46 -43.64 21.70
C PRO A 236 -3.82 -42.69 22.86
N SER A 237 -3.97 -41.41 22.54
CA SER A 237 -4.38 -40.37 23.46
C SER A 237 -5.75 -40.63 24.09
N MET A 238 -6.75 -41.02 23.30
CA MET A 238 -8.12 -41.30 23.76
C MET A 238 -8.20 -42.50 24.71
N VAL A 239 -7.37 -43.53 24.48
CA VAL A 239 -7.29 -44.70 25.38
C VAL A 239 -6.69 -44.29 26.72
N VAL A 240 -5.63 -43.48 26.69
CA VAL A 240 -4.96 -43.00 27.92
C VAL A 240 -5.85 -42.04 28.72
N THR A 241 -6.71 -41.27 28.05
CA THR A 241 -7.60 -40.31 28.71
C THR A 241 -8.90 -40.91 29.23
N GLY A 242 -9.21 -42.17 28.89
CA GLY A 242 -10.48 -42.83 29.20
C GLY A 242 -11.65 -42.38 28.32
N GLN A 243 -11.35 -41.74 27.18
CA GLN A 243 -12.34 -41.35 26.17
C GLN A 243 -12.69 -42.51 25.21
N ALA A 244 -11.89 -43.58 25.21
CA ALA A 244 -12.16 -44.84 24.54
C ALA A 244 -11.65 -46.01 25.42
N ASP A 245 -12.38 -47.12 25.43
CA ASP A 245 -12.06 -48.32 26.21
C ASP A 245 -10.88 -49.09 25.62
N ASP A 246 -10.73 -49.06 24.29
CA ASP A 246 -9.62 -49.71 23.57
C ASP A 246 -9.16 -48.92 22.33
N ILE A 247 -8.00 -49.32 21.77
CA ILE A 247 -7.35 -48.60 20.67
C ILE A 247 -8.13 -48.69 19.35
N ASP A 248 -8.91 -49.75 19.16
CA ASP A 248 -9.68 -49.95 17.93
C ASP A 248 -10.97 -49.11 17.96
N GLN A 249 -11.62 -49.00 19.12
CA GLN A 249 -12.69 -48.04 19.38
C GLN A 249 -12.20 -46.60 19.20
N ALA A 250 -11.01 -46.28 19.73
CA ALA A 250 -10.39 -44.96 19.56
C ALA A 250 -10.12 -44.63 18.09
N ARG A 251 -9.60 -45.59 17.31
CA ARG A 251 -9.38 -45.44 15.86
C ARG A 251 -10.68 -45.21 15.10
N LEU A 252 -11.75 -45.91 15.46
CA LEU A 252 -13.07 -45.73 14.84
C LEU A 252 -13.63 -44.31 15.09
N ILE A 253 -13.50 -43.80 16.32
CA ILE A 253 -13.93 -42.43 16.65
C ILE A 253 -13.11 -41.41 15.85
N VAL A 254 -11.79 -41.60 15.80
CA VAL A 254 -10.89 -40.71 15.04
C VAL A 254 -11.16 -40.74 13.55
N GLU A 255 -11.43 -41.90 12.94
CA GLU A 255 -11.84 -41.97 11.54
C GLU A 255 -13.18 -41.27 11.28
N GLY A 256 -14.11 -41.30 12.24
CA GLY A 256 -15.34 -40.50 12.18
C GLY A 256 -15.06 -38.99 12.14
N LEU A 257 -14.20 -38.51 13.04
CA LEU A 257 -13.79 -37.11 13.12
C LEU A 257 -13.01 -36.67 11.87
N VAL A 258 -12.13 -37.52 11.35
CA VAL A 258 -11.37 -37.26 10.12
C VAL A 258 -12.31 -37.17 8.92
N ARG A 259 -13.30 -38.06 8.80
CA ARG A 259 -14.30 -37.98 7.73
C ARG A 259 -15.14 -36.72 7.84
N GLU A 260 -15.54 -36.32 9.04
CA GLU A 260 -16.28 -35.07 9.27
C GLU A 260 -15.43 -33.86 8.85
N PHE A 261 -14.15 -33.85 9.22
CA PHE A 261 -13.17 -32.83 8.83
C PHE A 261 -12.94 -32.78 7.31
N GLU A 262 -12.73 -33.93 6.66
CA GLU A 262 -12.54 -34.04 5.21
C GLU A 262 -13.80 -33.62 4.45
N THR A 263 -14.99 -34.07 4.88
CA THR A 263 -16.27 -33.72 4.25
C THR A 263 -16.57 -32.23 4.36
N HIS A 264 -16.29 -31.60 5.50
CA HIS A 264 -16.44 -30.15 5.66
C HIS A 264 -15.39 -29.38 4.88
N SER A 265 -14.15 -29.85 4.84
CA SER A 265 -13.09 -29.24 4.02
C SER A 265 -13.45 -29.28 2.54
N MET A 266 -14.01 -30.40 2.06
CA MET A 266 -14.53 -30.54 0.70
C MET A 266 -15.81 -29.72 0.47
N ALA A 267 -16.71 -29.62 1.44
CA ALA A 267 -17.92 -28.79 1.34
C ALA A 267 -17.58 -27.30 1.27
N MET A 268 -16.54 -26.84 2.00
CA MET A 268 -15.96 -25.50 1.84
C MET A 268 -15.32 -25.34 0.46
N GLU A 269 -14.62 -26.36 -0.05
CA GLU A 269 -14.06 -26.38 -1.42
C GLU A 269 -15.14 -26.36 -2.51
N ILE A 270 -16.33 -26.92 -2.26
CA ILE A 270 -17.46 -26.99 -3.20
C ILE A 270 -18.37 -25.76 -3.09
N GLN A 271 -18.49 -25.13 -1.92
CA GLN A 271 -19.18 -23.85 -1.75
C GLN A 271 -18.41 -22.69 -2.38
N ASP A 272 -17.07 -22.76 -2.39
CA ASP A 272 -16.24 -21.91 -3.23
C ASP A 272 -16.04 -22.57 -4.60
N VAL A 273 -17.08 -22.48 -5.43
CA VAL A 273 -16.83 -22.33 -6.87
C VAL A 273 -15.79 -21.21 -6.98
N PRO A 274 -14.58 -21.43 -7.54
CA PRO A 274 -13.60 -20.36 -7.70
C PRO A 274 -14.37 -19.19 -8.33
N PRO A 275 -14.30 -17.95 -7.77
CA PRO A 275 -15.13 -16.86 -8.24
C PRO A 275 -15.00 -16.87 -9.75
N LYS A 276 -16.11 -17.12 -10.46
CA LYS A 276 -16.13 -17.39 -11.92
C LYS A 276 -15.06 -16.51 -12.53
N GLY A 277 -13.91 -17.09 -12.91
CA GLY A 277 -12.75 -16.28 -13.23
C GLY A 277 -13.19 -15.28 -14.29
N ARG A 278 -13.22 -13.99 -13.94
CA ARG A 278 -13.81 -12.96 -14.81
C ARG A 278 -13.16 -13.14 -16.18
N SER A 279 -13.98 -13.35 -17.22
CA SER A 279 -13.43 -13.60 -18.55
C SER A 279 -12.53 -12.44 -18.95
N LYS A 280 -11.54 -12.68 -19.80
CA LYS A 280 -10.65 -11.60 -20.29
C LYS A 280 -11.44 -10.41 -20.83
N ILE A 281 -12.56 -10.68 -21.50
CA ILE A 281 -13.48 -9.66 -22.04
C ILE A 281 -14.12 -8.84 -20.91
N GLN A 282 -14.59 -9.49 -19.83
CA GLN A 282 -15.14 -8.80 -18.67
C GLN A 282 -14.08 -7.96 -17.96
N ILE A 283 -12.87 -8.49 -17.76
CA ILE A 283 -11.76 -7.73 -17.15
C ILE A 283 -11.42 -6.52 -18.01
N THR A 284 -11.28 -6.68 -19.33
CA THR A 284 -11.03 -5.55 -20.24
C THR A 284 -12.15 -4.52 -20.18
N ALA A 285 -13.42 -4.95 -20.19
CA ALA A 285 -14.56 -4.03 -20.09
C ALA A 285 -14.56 -3.24 -18.76
N ILE A 286 -14.29 -3.92 -17.63
CA ILE A 286 -14.14 -3.28 -16.31
C ILE A 286 -12.99 -2.27 -16.33
N MET A 287 -11.82 -2.67 -16.84
CA MET A 287 -10.66 -1.79 -16.88
C MET A 287 -10.88 -0.58 -17.79
N VAL A 288 -11.57 -0.74 -18.92
CA VAL A 288 -11.96 0.37 -19.80
C VAL A 288 -12.93 1.31 -19.10
N ALA A 289 -13.92 0.76 -18.38
CA ALA A 289 -14.89 1.57 -17.64
C ALA A 289 -14.22 2.39 -16.51
N LEU A 290 -13.31 1.76 -15.76
CA LEU A 290 -12.51 2.40 -14.72
C LEU A 290 -11.53 3.43 -15.30
N ALA A 291 -10.90 3.10 -16.42
CA ALA A 291 -10.03 3.99 -17.17
C ALA A 291 -10.77 5.26 -17.61
N LEU A 292 -11.99 5.12 -18.15
CA LEU A 292 -12.80 6.28 -18.54
C LEU A 292 -13.23 7.11 -17.34
N ALA A 293 -13.61 6.48 -16.23
CA ALA A 293 -13.98 7.17 -14.99
C ALA A 293 -12.80 8.02 -14.44
N MET A 294 -11.59 7.44 -14.42
CA MET A 294 -10.38 8.17 -14.06
C MET A 294 -10.03 9.25 -15.09
N PHE A 295 -10.12 8.93 -16.38
CA PHE A 295 -9.78 9.84 -17.48
C PHE A 295 -10.59 11.13 -17.41
N ILE A 296 -11.88 11.07 -17.07
CA ILE A 296 -12.71 12.28 -16.93
C ILE A 296 -12.18 13.20 -15.83
N ALA A 297 -11.88 12.64 -14.64
CA ALA A 297 -11.38 13.41 -13.52
C ALA A 297 -9.97 13.96 -13.78
N ALA A 298 -9.13 13.19 -14.48
CA ALA A 298 -7.79 13.58 -14.90
C ALA A 298 -7.83 14.69 -15.96
N LEU A 299 -8.63 14.51 -17.01
CA LEU A 299 -8.79 15.46 -18.11
C LEU A 299 -9.27 16.81 -17.59
N ASP A 300 -10.22 16.81 -16.65
CA ASP A 300 -10.76 18.02 -16.05
C ASP A 300 -9.74 18.77 -15.18
N GLN A 301 -8.80 18.07 -14.55
CA GLN A 301 -7.68 18.72 -13.86
C GLN A 301 -6.71 19.38 -14.85
N THR A 302 -6.34 18.68 -15.91
CA THR A 302 -5.25 19.10 -16.81
C THR A 302 -5.71 20.12 -17.86
N ILE A 303 -6.96 20.04 -18.32
CA ILE A 303 -7.53 20.97 -19.30
C ILE A 303 -7.63 22.40 -18.76
N MET A 304 -7.77 22.54 -17.43
CA MET A 304 -7.93 23.84 -16.77
C MET A 304 -6.67 24.69 -16.80
N ALA A 305 -5.48 24.07 -16.75
CA ALA A 305 -4.21 24.80 -16.66
C ALA A 305 -3.99 25.78 -17.85
N THR A 306 -4.57 25.49 -19.02
CA THR A 306 -4.49 26.37 -20.20
C THR A 306 -5.72 27.26 -20.39
N ALA A 307 -6.85 26.93 -19.76
CA ALA A 307 -8.13 27.64 -19.91
C ALA A 307 -8.36 28.71 -18.84
N ILE A 308 -7.75 28.58 -17.65
CA ILE A 308 -7.94 29.49 -16.51
C ILE A 308 -7.71 30.96 -16.88
N PRO A 309 -6.62 31.37 -17.58
CA PRO A 309 -6.41 32.78 -17.92
C PRO A 309 -7.56 33.37 -18.74
N THR A 310 -8.05 32.63 -19.73
CA THR A 310 -9.15 33.06 -20.59
C THR A 310 -10.48 33.14 -19.83
N ILE A 311 -10.74 32.23 -18.90
CA ILE A 311 -11.96 32.27 -18.06
C ILE A 311 -11.91 33.46 -17.09
N ALA A 312 -10.77 33.69 -16.44
CA ALA A 312 -10.56 34.81 -15.53
C ALA A 312 -10.74 36.16 -16.26
N ALA A 313 -10.20 36.27 -17.47
CA ALA A 313 -10.38 37.44 -18.33
C ALA A 313 -11.85 37.64 -18.75
N TYR A 314 -12.56 36.58 -19.14
CA TYR A 314 -13.97 36.63 -19.56
C TYR A 314 -14.91 37.19 -18.47
N PHE A 315 -14.68 36.81 -17.21
CA PHE A 315 -15.47 37.29 -16.08
C PHE A 315 -14.90 38.54 -15.41
N HIS A 316 -13.79 39.08 -15.92
CA HIS A 316 -13.07 40.22 -15.33
C HIS A 316 -12.80 40.04 -13.83
N SER A 317 -12.36 38.85 -13.42
CA SER A 317 -12.20 38.49 -12.01
C SER A 317 -10.80 37.95 -11.74
N SER A 318 -10.03 38.68 -10.92
CA SER A 318 -8.71 38.27 -10.44
C SER A 318 -8.78 36.97 -9.63
N ALA A 319 -9.85 36.81 -8.83
CA ALA A 319 -10.13 35.61 -8.05
C ALA A 319 -10.24 34.33 -8.91
N GLY A 320 -10.57 34.45 -10.20
CA GLY A 320 -10.70 33.28 -11.09
C GLY A 320 -9.41 32.45 -11.20
N TYR A 321 -8.25 33.09 -11.16
CA TYR A 321 -6.98 32.39 -11.30
C TYR A 321 -6.67 31.47 -10.11
N THR A 322 -7.01 31.92 -8.91
CA THR A 322 -6.83 31.18 -7.66
C THR A 322 -7.95 30.14 -7.47
N TRP A 323 -9.21 30.56 -7.63
CA TRP A 323 -10.35 29.78 -7.16
C TRP A 323 -10.91 28.74 -8.13
N ILE A 324 -10.72 28.88 -9.45
CA ILE A 324 -11.23 27.89 -10.41
C ILE A 324 -10.53 26.53 -10.20
N GLY A 325 -9.20 26.54 -10.07
CA GLY A 325 -8.41 25.36 -9.72
C GLY A 325 -8.53 25.01 -8.24
N GLY A 326 -8.37 26.01 -7.37
CA GLY A 326 -8.38 25.85 -5.91
C GLY A 326 -9.64 25.18 -5.37
N ALA A 327 -10.84 25.65 -5.78
CA ALA A 327 -12.09 25.09 -5.28
C ALA A 327 -12.29 23.61 -5.63
N TYR A 328 -11.85 23.20 -6.82
CA TYR A 328 -11.90 21.80 -7.24
C TYR A 328 -10.92 20.93 -6.44
N LEU A 329 -9.66 21.36 -6.31
CA LEU A 329 -8.65 20.60 -5.58
C LEU A 329 -8.97 20.51 -4.09
N LEU A 330 -9.44 21.61 -3.50
CA LEU A 330 -9.82 21.71 -2.10
C LEU A 330 -10.98 20.76 -1.74
N SER A 331 -12.05 20.79 -2.52
CA SER A 331 -13.21 19.91 -2.34
C SER A 331 -12.90 18.44 -2.67
N SER A 332 -12.02 18.19 -3.65
CA SER A 332 -11.49 16.85 -3.97
C SER A 332 -10.70 16.26 -2.80
N ALA A 333 -9.81 17.04 -2.19
CA ALA A 333 -9.06 16.63 -1.01
C ALA A 333 -9.96 16.35 0.19
N ALA A 334 -10.91 17.25 0.46
CA ALA A 334 -11.81 17.16 1.61
C ALA A 334 -12.77 15.95 1.52
N SER A 335 -13.17 15.56 0.32
CA SER A 335 -14.15 14.47 0.09
C SER A 335 -13.54 13.08 -0.10
N ALA A 336 -12.23 12.96 -0.35
CA ALA A 336 -11.58 11.70 -0.74
C ALA A 336 -11.79 10.55 0.26
N CYS A 337 -11.52 10.78 1.56
CA CYS A 337 -11.73 9.78 2.62
C CYS A 337 -13.21 9.40 2.78
N ILE A 338 -14.10 10.37 2.60
CA ILE A 338 -15.55 10.18 2.73
C ILE A 338 -16.02 9.20 1.66
N TRP A 339 -15.66 9.41 0.40
CA TRP A 339 -16.01 8.49 -0.68
C TRP A 339 -15.52 7.06 -0.44
N ALA A 340 -14.28 6.90 0.03
CA ALA A 340 -13.73 5.60 0.37
C ALA A 340 -14.60 4.88 1.41
N LYS A 341 -14.95 5.55 2.51
CA LYS A 341 -15.78 4.99 3.58
C LYS A 341 -17.21 4.73 3.16
N LEU A 342 -17.84 5.63 2.41
CA LEU A 342 -19.16 5.37 1.82
C LEU A 342 -19.14 4.08 0.99
N SER A 343 -18.04 3.83 0.26
CA SER A 343 -17.90 2.62 -0.55
C SER A 343 -17.59 1.35 0.24
N ASP A 344 -17.03 1.45 1.45
CA ASP A 344 -16.89 0.32 2.39
C ASP A 344 -18.28 -0.12 2.90
N ILE A 345 -19.14 0.86 3.21
CA ILE A 345 -20.48 0.63 3.79
C ILE A 345 -21.48 0.11 2.75
N TRP A 346 -21.63 0.81 1.62
CA TRP A 346 -22.66 0.53 0.60
C TRP A 346 -22.13 -0.27 -0.60
N GLY A 347 -20.84 -0.56 -0.63
CA GLY A 347 -20.18 -1.28 -1.72
C GLY A 347 -19.62 -0.37 -2.80
N ARG A 348 -18.68 -0.92 -3.57
CA ARG A 348 -17.88 -0.16 -4.55
C ARG A 348 -18.69 0.36 -5.75
N LYS A 349 -19.52 -0.49 -6.35
CA LYS A 349 -20.30 -0.18 -7.56
C LYS A 349 -21.28 1.00 -7.40
N PRO A 350 -22.22 1.00 -6.44
CA PRO A 350 -23.21 2.08 -6.34
C PRO A 350 -22.55 3.42 -6.03
N ILE A 351 -21.50 3.43 -5.21
CA ILE A 351 -20.81 4.66 -4.82
C ILE A 351 -19.97 5.22 -5.98
N LEU A 352 -19.32 4.38 -6.78
CA LEU A 352 -18.63 4.85 -8.00
C LEU A 352 -19.63 5.41 -9.04
N LEU A 353 -20.78 4.76 -9.24
CA LEU A 353 -21.82 5.28 -10.14
C LEU A 353 -22.37 6.63 -9.66
N LEU A 354 -22.55 6.79 -8.34
CA LEU A 354 -22.95 8.06 -7.74
C LEU A 354 -21.90 9.16 -8.00
N ALA A 355 -20.61 8.85 -7.85
CA ALA A 355 -19.53 9.80 -8.13
C ALA A 355 -19.52 10.23 -9.62
N VAL A 356 -19.71 9.30 -10.57
CA VAL A 356 -19.80 9.62 -12.00
C VAL A 356 -21.03 10.48 -12.31
N ALA A 357 -22.20 10.14 -11.75
CA ALA A 357 -23.41 10.92 -11.94
C ALA A 357 -23.29 12.33 -11.35
N TRP A 358 -22.68 12.46 -10.17
CA TRP A 358 -22.41 13.75 -9.56
C TRP A 358 -21.46 14.59 -10.41
N PHE A 359 -20.38 13.98 -10.93
CA PHE A 359 -19.45 14.65 -11.84
C PHE A 359 -20.14 15.18 -13.10
N PHE A 360 -21.03 14.38 -13.68
CA PHE A 360 -21.83 14.75 -14.86
C PHE A 360 -22.68 15.99 -14.57
N LEU A 361 -23.43 15.99 -13.45
CA LEU A 361 -24.30 17.10 -13.06
C LEU A 361 -23.51 18.37 -12.73
N SER A 362 -22.40 18.25 -12.00
CA SER A 362 -21.53 19.40 -11.69
C SER A 362 -20.85 19.96 -12.94
N SER A 363 -20.52 19.13 -13.93
CA SER A 363 -19.96 19.59 -15.20
C SER A 363 -20.96 20.44 -15.99
N ILE A 364 -22.26 20.09 -15.96
CA ILE A 364 -23.34 20.92 -16.53
C ILE A 364 -23.38 22.29 -15.84
N LEU A 365 -23.29 22.31 -14.51
CA LEU A 365 -23.30 23.54 -13.72
C LEU A 365 -22.11 24.46 -14.07
N CYS A 366 -20.91 23.90 -14.21
CA CYS A 366 -19.72 24.65 -14.66
C CYS A 366 -19.90 25.19 -16.08
N ALA A 367 -20.38 24.36 -17.01
CA ALA A 367 -20.59 24.74 -18.41
C ALA A 367 -21.65 25.85 -18.58
N ALA A 368 -22.71 25.80 -17.77
CA ALA A 368 -23.82 26.75 -17.79
C ALA A 368 -23.58 28.00 -16.94
N SER A 369 -22.39 28.16 -16.36
CA SER A 369 -22.10 29.26 -15.44
C SER A 369 -22.15 30.64 -16.12
N THR A 370 -22.81 31.58 -15.44
CA THR A 370 -23.01 32.97 -15.89
C THR A 370 -22.24 33.98 -15.05
N SER A 371 -21.66 33.55 -13.93
CA SER A 371 -20.81 34.37 -13.05
C SER A 371 -19.65 33.56 -12.49
N MET A 372 -18.59 34.25 -12.05
CA MET A 372 -17.42 33.61 -11.43
C MET A 372 -17.81 32.83 -10.17
N GLN A 373 -18.70 33.37 -9.34
CA GLN A 373 -19.15 32.69 -8.12
C GLN A 373 -19.90 31.40 -8.42
N MET A 374 -20.75 31.40 -9.45
CA MET A 374 -21.46 30.20 -9.91
C MET A 374 -20.47 29.15 -10.42
N LEU A 375 -19.44 29.58 -11.16
CA LEU A 375 -18.39 28.68 -11.63
C LEU A 375 -17.59 28.09 -10.46
N ILE A 376 -17.16 28.90 -9.50
CA ILE A 376 -16.40 28.43 -8.31
C ILE A 376 -17.24 27.42 -7.51
N ALA A 377 -18.54 27.69 -7.30
CA ALA A 377 -19.44 26.74 -6.65
C ALA A 377 -19.58 25.43 -7.45
N GLY A 378 -19.71 25.53 -8.78
CA GLY A 378 -19.69 24.38 -9.68
C GLY A 378 -18.41 23.57 -9.57
N ARG A 379 -17.25 24.24 -9.54
CA ARG A 379 -15.91 23.61 -9.37
C ARG A 379 -15.78 22.90 -8.04
N ALA A 380 -16.30 23.47 -6.95
CA ALA A 380 -16.34 22.80 -5.66
C ALA A 380 -17.20 21.52 -5.71
N LEU A 381 -18.39 21.57 -6.31
CA LEU A 381 -19.23 20.38 -6.47
C LEU A 381 -18.58 19.33 -7.38
N GLN A 382 -17.90 19.77 -8.44
CA GLN A 382 -17.18 18.90 -9.37
C GLN A 382 -15.96 18.26 -8.71
N GLY A 383 -15.24 19.00 -7.87
CA GLY A 383 -14.11 18.48 -7.11
C GLY A 383 -14.52 17.44 -6.09
N VAL A 384 -15.69 17.58 -5.44
CA VAL A 384 -16.26 16.51 -4.61
C VAL A 384 -16.36 15.21 -5.40
N ALA A 385 -16.89 15.22 -6.62
CA ALA A 385 -16.94 14.00 -7.43
C ALA A 385 -15.54 13.55 -7.91
N GLY A 386 -14.68 14.47 -8.31
CA GLY A 386 -13.32 14.19 -8.77
C GLY A 386 -12.50 13.41 -7.73
N GLY A 387 -12.54 13.83 -6.46
CA GLY A 387 -11.88 13.12 -5.36
C GLY A 387 -12.38 11.68 -5.20
N GLY A 388 -13.68 11.47 -5.35
CA GLY A 388 -14.30 10.14 -5.35
C GLY A 388 -13.86 9.28 -6.53
N LEU A 389 -13.89 9.82 -7.75
CA LEU A 389 -13.50 9.08 -8.96
C LEU A 389 -12.05 8.58 -8.89
N LEU A 390 -11.11 9.47 -8.54
CA LEU A 390 -9.69 9.11 -8.45
C LEU A 390 -9.44 8.04 -7.37
N GLN A 391 -10.10 8.18 -6.23
CA GLN A 391 -9.89 7.30 -5.09
C GLN A 391 -10.56 5.93 -5.30
N LEU A 392 -11.83 5.92 -5.71
CA LEU A 392 -12.62 4.69 -5.86
C LEU A 392 -12.09 3.81 -6.98
N VAL A 393 -11.60 4.37 -8.09
CA VAL A 393 -10.97 3.58 -9.16
C VAL A 393 -9.75 2.83 -8.61
N THR A 394 -8.89 3.52 -7.85
CA THR A 394 -7.69 2.92 -7.26
C THR A 394 -8.04 1.82 -6.23
N ILE A 395 -9.06 2.06 -5.41
CA ILE A 395 -9.58 1.07 -4.44
C ILE A 395 -10.15 -0.15 -5.16
N ILE A 396 -10.99 0.04 -6.18
CA ILE A 396 -11.61 -1.06 -6.93
C ILE A 396 -10.54 -1.92 -7.62
N ILE A 397 -9.53 -1.32 -8.24
CA ILE A 397 -8.41 -2.07 -8.84
C ILE A 397 -7.66 -2.86 -7.75
N SER A 398 -7.51 -2.29 -6.56
CA SER A 398 -6.87 -2.97 -5.43
C SER A 398 -7.68 -4.16 -4.91
N ASP A 399 -9.02 -4.06 -4.92
CA ASP A 399 -9.90 -5.16 -4.53
C ASP A 399 -10.00 -6.26 -5.61
N LEU A 400 -9.85 -5.90 -6.89
CA LEU A 400 -10.00 -6.84 -8.02
C LEU A 400 -8.76 -7.70 -8.30
N PHE A 401 -7.56 -7.30 -7.88
CA PHE A 401 -6.30 -7.96 -8.25
C PHE A 401 -5.34 -8.15 -7.07
N SER A 402 -4.43 -9.13 -7.14
CA SER A 402 -3.36 -9.28 -6.12
C SER A 402 -2.35 -8.15 -6.18
N VAL A 403 -1.68 -7.85 -5.05
CA VAL A 403 -0.67 -6.78 -4.90
C VAL A 403 0.31 -6.71 -6.08
N ARG A 404 0.79 -7.85 -6.57
CA ARG A 404 1.73 -7.90 -7.70
C ARG A 404 1.07 -7.59 -9.06
N HIS A 405 -0.18 -8.00 -9.30
CA HIS A 405 -0.91 -7.66 -10.53
C HIS A 405 -1.52 -6.26 -10.48
N ARG A 406 -1.82 -5.72 -9.29
CA ARG A 406 -2.27 -4.33 -9.09
C ARG A 406 -1.32 -3.35 -9.74
N SER A 407 -0.01 -3.53 -9.58
CA SER A 407 0.99 -2.61 -10.14
C SER A 407 0.92 -2.52 -11.67
N LEU A 408 0.52 -3.57 -12.37
CA LEU A 408 0.30 -3.53 -13.82
C LEU A 408 -0.95 -2.73 -14.17
N TYR A 409 -2.09 -3.00 -13.52
CA TYR A 409 -3.36 -2.34 -13.83
C TYR A 409 -3.39 -0.88 -13.38
N LEU A 410 -2.80 -0.57 -12.23
CA LEU A 410 -2.60 0.79 -11.80
C LEU A 410 -1.58 1.51 -12.70
N GLY A 411 -0.53 0.81 -13.15
CA GLY A 411 0.37 1.34 -14.20
C GLY A 411 -0.32 1.61 -15.54
N LEU A 412 -1.36 0.85 -15.89
CA LEU A 412 -2.21 1.13 -17.07
C LEU A 412 -3.10 2.36 -16.86
N MET A 413 -3.52 2.63 -15.63
CA MET A 413 -4.25 3.86 -15.32
C MET A 413 -3.37 5.11 -15.54
N GLU A 414 -2.06 5.02 -15.31
CA GLU A 414 -1.11 6.11 -15.63
C GLU A 414 -1.06 6.43 -17.14
N VAL A 415 -1.37 5.46 -18.01
CA VAL A 415 -1.51 5.71 -19.45
C VAL A 415 -2.72 6.59 -19.74
N MET A 416 -3.79 6.45 -18.96
CA MET A 416 -4.95 7.33 -19.07
C MET A 416 -4.64 8.71 -18.51
N TRP A 417 -3.86 8.80 -17.43
CA TRP A 417 -3.35 10.07 -16.92
C TRP A 417 -2.47 10.78 -17.96
N ALA A 418 -1.59 10.04 -18.64
CA ALA A 418 -0.80 10.50 -19.78
C ALA A 418 -1.65 11.15 -20.85
N PHE A 419 -2.69 10.41 -21.23
CA PHE A 419 -3.56 10.79 -22.32
C PHE A 419 -4.36 12.02 -21.90
N ALA A 420 -4.86 12.07 -20.67
CA ALA A 420 -5.52 13.24 -20.10
C ALA A 420 -4.61 14.46 -20.00
N GLY A 421 -3.38 14.34 -19.49
CA GLY A 421 -2.45 15.46 -19.36
C GLY A 421 -1.85 15.91 -20.69
N GLY A 422 -1.80 15.04 -21.71
CA GLY A 422 -1.38 15.42 -23.06
C GLY A 422 -2.51 16.10 -23.84
N VAL A 423 -3.68 15.46 -23.86
CA VAL A 423 -4.86 15.95 -24.59
C VAL A 423 -5.49 17.14 -23.89
N GLY A 424 -5.46 17.19 -22.56
CA GLY A 424 -6.10 18.23 -21.75
C GLY A 424 -5.62 19.64 -22.11
N PRO A 425 -4.33 19.99 -21.93
CA PRO A 425 -3.81 21.31 -22.29
C PRO A 425 -4.02 21.67 -23.77
N LEU A 426 -3.94 20.70 -24.69
CA LEU A 426 -4.22 20.93 -26.11
C LEU A 426 -5.68 21.30 -26.36
N LEU A 427 -6.62 20.54 -25.78
CA LEU A 427 -8.05 20.82 -25.89
C LEU A 427 -8.43 22.10 -25.15
N GLY A 428 -7.84 22.35 -23.97
CA GLY A 428 -8.07 23.55 -23.17
C GLY A 428 -7.63 24.80 -23.93
N GLY A 429 -6.44 24.77 -24.52
CA GLY A 429 -5.94 25.82 -25.40
C GLY A 429 -6.81 25.99 -26.65
N ALA A 430 -7.17 24.89 -27.33
CA ALA A 430 -7.99 24.93 -28.54
C ALA A 430 -9.41 25.46 -28.27
N PHE A 431 -10.08 25.01 -27.22
CA PHE A 431 -11.42 25.47 -26.85
C PHE A 431 -11.42 26.93 -26.40
N SER A 432 -10.39 27.34 -25.64
CA SER A 432 -10.25 28.73 -25.20
C SER A 432 -9.97 29.68 -26.37
N GLN A 433 -9.21 29.22 -27.38
CA GLN A 433 -8.80 30.06 -28.49
C GLN A 433 -9.79 30.08 -29.67
N TYR A 434 -10.45 28.97 -29.99
CA TYR A 434 -11.18 28.82 -31.25
C TYR A 434 -12.69 28.59 -31.12
N VAL A 435 -13.19 28.27 -29.92
CA VAL A 435 -14.61 27.92 -29.73
C VAL A 435 -15.20 28.71 -28.57
N THR A 436 -15.33 28.10 -27.39
CA THR A 436 -15.68 28.76 -26.14
C THR A 436 -15.05 27.95 -25.00
N TRP A 437 -14.59 28.62 -23.94
CA TRP A 437 -14.06 27.96 -22.75
C TRP A 437 -15.06 26.98 -22.11
N ARG A 438 -16.37 27.12 -22.33
CA ARG A 438 -17.41 26.23 -21.77
C ARG A 438 -17.28 24.78 -22.28
N TRP A 439 -16.67 24.58 -23.45
CA TRP A 439 -16.44 23.24 -24.01
C TRP A 439 -15.47 22.40 -23.19
N THR A 440 -14.66 23.03 -22.34
CA THR A 440 -13.82 22.32 -21.36
C THR A 440 -14.65 21.51 -20.37
N TYR A 441 -15.92 21.89 -20.14
CA TYR A 441 -16.87 21.17 -19.29
C TYR A 441 -17.84 20.30 -20.09
N TRP A 442 -18.30 20.76 -21.26
CA TRP A 442 -19.23 19.99 -22.10
C TRP A 442 -18.63 18.66 -22.58
N ILE A 443 -17.32 18.61 -22.82
CA ILE A 443 -16.63 17.39 -23.25
C ILE A 443 -16.71 16.26 -22.21
N ASN A 444 -16.85 16.59 -20.93
CA ASN A 444 -16.94 15.59 -19.87
C ASN A 444 -18.23 14.77 -19.97
N LEU A 445 -19.35 15.37 -20.40
CA LEU A 445 -20.66 14.72 -20.41
C LEU A 445 -20.75 13.43 -21.24
N PRO A 446 -20.36 13.41 -22.53
CA PRO A 446 -20.42 12.16 -23.31
C PRO A 446 -19.53 11.08 -22.70
N ILE A 447 -18.36 11.45 -22.17
CA ILE A 447 -17.40 10.50 -21.59
C ILE A 447 -17.97 9.94 -20.28
N SER A 448 -18.50 10.80 -19.39
CA SER A 448 -19.18 10.39 -18.15
C SER A 448 -20.39 9.50 -18.42
N GLY A 449 -21.18 9.79 -19.46
CA GLY A 449 -22.31 8.96 -19.87
C GLY A 449 -21.87 7.55 -20.28
N VAL A 450 -20.83 7.44 -21.13
CA VAL A 450 -20.28 6.13 -21.54
C VAL A 450 -19.67 5.39 -20.35
N ALA A 451 -18.89 6.07 -19.50
CA ALA A 451 -18.31 5.48 -18.30
C ALA A 451 -19.40 4.93 -17.37
N PHE A 452 -20.48 5.70 -17.13
CA PHE A 452 -21.60 5.28 -16.30
C PHE A 452 -22.27 4.02 -16.86
N VAL A 453 -22.56 3.98 -18.16
CA VAL A 453 -23.18 2.82 -18.82
C VAL A 453 -22.29 1.59 -18.69
N LEU A 454 -21.00 1.72 -18.98
CA LEU A 454 -20.06 0.59 -18.88
C LEU A 454 -19.91 0.09 -17.44
N LEU A 455 -19.78 1.00 -16.46
CA LEU A 455 -19.73 0.62 -15.05
C LEU A 455 -21.03 -0.06 -14.58
N PHE A 456 -22.18 0.44 -15.04
CA PHE A 456 -23.48 -0.12 -14.68
C PHE A 456 -23.63 -1.57 -15.14
N PHE A 457 -23.24 -1.87 -16.39
CA PHE A 457 -23.40 -3.21 -16.96
C PHE A 457 -22.25 -4.17 -16.65
N PHE A 458 -21.00 -3.70 -16.61
CA PHE A 458 -19.82 -4.59 -16.57
C PHE A 458 -19.09 -4.63 -15.23
N LEU A 459 -19.26 -3.62 -14.35
CA LEU A 459 -18.61 -3.66 -13.04
C LEU A 459 -19.29 -4.73 -12.18
N ASP A 460 -18.59 -5.85 -12.01
CA ASP A 460 -19.01 -6.99 -11.20
C ASP A 460 -18.09 -7.14 -9.99
N VAL A 461 -18.52 -6.54 -8.89
CA VAL A 461 -17.84 -6.46 -7.59
C VAL A 461 -18.85 -6.79 -6.50
N HIS A 462 -18.36 -7.31 -5.38
CA HIS A 462 -19.22 -7.67 -4.25
C HIS A 462 -20.14 -6.50 -3.85
N ASN A 463 -21.43 -6.79 -3.68
CA ASN A 463 -22.42 -5.83 -3.23
C ASN A 463 -22.95 -6.27 -1.84
N PRO A 464 -22.63 -5.54 -0.77
CA PRO A 464 -23.02 -5.91 0.58
C PRO A 464 -24.53 -5.77 0.87
N GLN A 465 -25.30 -5.11 -0.03
CA GLN A 465 -26.74 -4.87 0.12
C GLN A 465 -27.13 -4.22 1.47
N THR A 466 -26.24 -3.39 2.01
CA THR A 466 -26.46 -2.68 3.28
C THR A 466 -27.68 -1.76 3.20
N LYS A 467 -28.61 -1.87 4.16
CA LYS A 467 -29.76 -0.96 4.26
C LYS A 467 -29.29 0.46 4.52
N ILE A 468 -29.94 1.45 3.88
CA ILE A 468 -29.56 2.87 3.96
C ILE A 468 -29.45 3.36 5.41
N MET A 469 -30.45 3.06 6.25
CA MET A 469 -30.47 3.53 7.64
C MET A 469 -29.33 2.93 8.49
N ASP A 470 -28.99 1.67 8.26
CA ASP A 470 -27.89 0.99 8.95
C ASP A 470 -26.54 1.57 8.52
N GLY A 471 -26.39 1.89 7.23
CA GLY A 471 -25.20 2.56 6.71
C GLY A 471 -25.04 3.99 7.23
N VAL A 472 -26.11 4.79 7.30
CA VAL A 472 -26.08 6.16 7.84
C VAL A 472 -25.63 6.18 9.31
N ARG A 473 -26.03 5.17 10.10
CA ARG A 473 -25.59 5.02 11.50
C ARG A 473 -24.14 4.57 11.63
N ALA A 474 -23.57 3.95 10.59
CA ALA A 474 -22.19 3.48 10.58
C ALA A 474 -21.18 4.56 10.18
N ILE A 475 -21.63 5.65 9.53
CA ILE A 475 -20.77 6.79 9.20
C ILE A 475 -20.20 7.40 10.48
N ASP A 476 -18.87 7.56 10.54
CA ASP A 476 -18.25 8.44 11.53
C ASP A 476 -18.48 9.91 11.14
N TRP A 477 -19.61 10.46 11.57
CA TRP A 477 -19.97 11.85 11.33
C TRP A 477 -19.00 12.82 12.00
N PHE A 478 -18.47 12.47 13.17
CA PHE A 478 -17.58 13.35 13.91
C PHE A 478 -16.19 13.40 13.25
N GLY A 479 -15.64 12.26 12.86
CA GLY A 479 -14.41 12.18 12.08
C GLY A 479 -14.57 12.82 10.70
N SER A 480 -15.68 12.57 10.01
CA SER A 480 -15.96 13.16 8.69
C SER A 480 -16.04 14.68 8.74
N LEU A 481 -16.75 15.24 9.73
CA LEU A 481 -16.84 16.70 9.91
C LEU A 481 -15.49 17.29 10.37
N SER A 482 -14.73 16.56 11.18
CA SER A 482 -13.41 17.01 11.64
C SER A 482 -12.39 17.03 10.50
N VAL A 483 -12.35 16.01 9.64
CA VAL A 483 -11.44 15.99 8.48
C VAL A 483 -11.83 17.03 7.42
N LEU A 484 -13.13 17.25 7.21
CA LEU A 484 -13.63 18.35 6.38
C LEU A 484 -13.22 19.71 6.96
N GLY A 485 -13.42 19.93 8.26
CA GLY A 485 -13.03 21.17 8.93
C GLY A 485 -11.52 21.41 8.86
N LEU A 486 -10.71 20.37 9.10
CA LEU A 486 -9.25 20.41 8.98
C LEU A 486 -8.84 20.83 7.57
N THR A 487 -9.31 20.13 6.54
CA THR A 487 -8.89 20.40 5.16
C THR A 487 -9.40 21.75 4.67
N LEU A 488 -10.69 22.05 4.85
CA LEU A 488 -11.29 23.29 4.36
C LEU A 488 -10.75 24.50 5.11
N MET A 489 -10.82 24.54 6.45
CA MET A 489 -10.45 25.75 7.20
C MET A 489 -8.96 26.04 7.09
N LEU A 490 -8.10 25.01 7.14
CA LEU A 490 -6.66 25.22 7.04
C LEU A 490 -6.26 25.73 5.65
N LEU A 491 -6.76 25.10 4.58
CA LEU A 491 -6.42 25.51 3.22
C LEU A 491 -7.08 26.85 2.84
N LEU A 492 -8.32 27.13 3.26
CA LEU A 492 -8.96 28.45 3.08
C LEU A 492 -8.21 29.54 3.84
N GLY A 493 -7.74 29.26 5.06
CA GLY A 493 -6.96 30.22 5.84
C GLY A 493 -5.63 30.58 5.18
N LEU A 494 -4.97 29.59 4.58
CA LEU A 494 -3.75 29.80 3.80
C LEU A 494 -4.01 30.55 2.50
N ASP A 495 -5.12 30.28 1.83
CA ASP A 495 -5.49 30.92 0.56
C ASP A 495 -5.89 32.38 0.74
N PHE A 496 -6.68 32.69 1.78
CA PHE A 496 -7.06 34.08 2.07
C PHE A 496 -5.92 34.93 2.64
N GLY A 497 -4.91 34.31 3.24
CA GLY A 497 -3.82 34.98 3.92
C GLY A 497 -2.91 35.78 2.99
N GLY A 498 -2.86 37.10 3.19
CA GLY A 498 -2.03 38.00 2.39
C GLY A 498 -2.62 38.40 1.04
N GLU A 499 -3.78 37.83 0.67
CA GLU A 499 -4.50 38.16 -0.57
C GLU A 499 -5.82 38.84 -0.24
N THR A 500 -6.84 38.08 0.16
CA THR A 500 -8.17 38.62 0.49
C THR A 500 -8.18 39.35 1.83
N PHE A 501 -7.43 38.82 2.81
CA PHE A 501 -7.28 39.41 4.13
C PHE A 501 -5.82 39.43 4.55
N ALA A 502 -5.41 40.42 5.33
CA ALA A 502 -4.06 40.45 5.89
C ALA A 502 -3.79 39.20 6.75
N TRP A 503 -2.53 38.73 6.79
CA TRP A 503 -2.13 37.57 7.60
C TRP A 503 -2.47 37.71 9.10
N ASN A 504 -2.49 38.93 9.61
CA ASN A 504 -2.84 39.25 10.99
C ASN A 504 -4.35 39.46 11.21
N SER A 505 -5.18 39.25 10.19
CA SER A 505 -6.63 39.40 10.30
C SER A 505 -7.24 38.32 11.19
N PRO A 506 -8.29 38.64 11.98
CA PRO A 506 -9.00 37.65 12.79
C PRO A 506 -9.51 36.47 11.95
N GLN A 507 -9.97 36.70 10.73
CA GLN A 507 -10.52 35.69 9.83
C GLN A 507 -9.48 34.62 9.48
N VAL A 508 -8.29 35.03 9.03
CA VAL A 508 -7.20 34.12 8.64
C VAL A 508 -6.70 33.34 9.86
N ILE A 509 -6.48 34.03 10.98
CA ILE A 509 -6.02 33.40 12.21
C ILE A 509 -7.04 32.37 12.72
N CYS A 510 -8.34 32.72 12.73
CA CYS A 510 -9.39 31.79 13.12
C CYS A 510 -9.42 30.55 12.21
N LEU A 511 -9.36 30.72 10.89
CA LEU A 511 -9.36 29.60 9.95
C LEU A 511 -8.18 28.65 10.18
N ILE A 512 -6.96 29.18 10.36
CA ILE A 512 -5.76 28.37 10.61
C ILE A 512 -5.83 27.68 11.98
N VAL A 513 -6.19 28.41 13.04
CA VAL A 513 -6.23 27.88 14.41
C VAL A 513 -7.32 26.83 14.57
N PHE A 514 -8.56 27.12 14.14
CA PHE A 514 -9.66 26.16 14.24
C PHE A 514 -9.48 24.98 13.29
N GLY A 515 -8.95 25.20 12.08
CA GLY A 515 -8.56 24.11 11.18
C GLY A 515 -7.52 23.19 11.81
N SER A 516 -6.50 23.76 12.46
CA SER A 516 -5.50 22.97 13.20
C SER A 516 -6.12 22.23 14.39
N LEU A 517 -7.06 22.84 15.11
CA LEU A 517 -7.79 22.20 16.19
C LEU A 517 -8.63 21.01 15.69
N CYS A 518 -9.23 21.11 14.50
CA CYS A 518 -9.95 20.00 13.87
C CYS A 518 -9.05 18.77 13.64
N SER A 519 -7.73 18.92 13.48
CA SER A 519 -6.83 17.75 13.45
C SER A 519 -6.81 16.98 14.78
N LEU A 520 -6.83 17.68 15.91
CA LEU A 520 -6.88 17.05 17.23
C LEU A 520 -8.22 16.35 17.46
N LEU A 521 -9.32 16.98 17.01
CA LEU A 521 -10.66 16.39 17.05
C LEU A 521 -10.76 15.15 16.15
N PHE A 522 -10.17 15.19 14.96
CA PHE A 522 -10.10 14.06 14.05
C PHE A 522 -9.33 12.89 14.68
N ILE A 523 -8.12 13.14 15.20
CA ILE A 523 -7.32 12.10 15.86
C ILE A 523 -8.07 11.50 17.07
N TYR A 524 -8.75 12.34 17.85
CA TYR A 524 -9.57 11.89 18.96
C TYR A 524 -10.76 11.03 18.50
N SER A 525 -11.45 11.44 17.42
CA SER A 525 -12.54 10.67 16.81
C SER A 525 -12.07 9.28 16.44
N GLU A 526 -11.05 9.21 15.60
CA GLU A 526 -10.52 7.99 15.01
C GLU A 526 -9.97 7.02 16.07
N LYS A 527 -9.36 7.56 17.13
CA LYS A 527 -8.76 6.73 18.19
C LYS A 527 -9.77 6.23 19.24
N LYS A 528 -10.84 6.98 19.51
CA LYS A 528 -11.72 6.71 20.66
C LYS A 528 -13.22 6.64 20.39
N LEU A 529 -13.73 7.35 19.40
CA LEU A 529 -15.18 7.47 19.16
C LEU A 529 -15.64 6.63 17.96
N ALA A 530 -14.82 6.57 16.92
CA ALA A 530 -15.18 5.94 15.67
C ALA A 530 -15.25 4.42 15.83
N LYS A 531 -16.45 3.86 15.64
CA LYS A 531 -16.63 2.41 15.51
C LYS A 531 -16.08 1.88 14.18
N TYR A 532 -16.15 2.71 13.14
CA TYR A 532 -15.66 2.45 11.79
C TYR A 532 -14.80 3.64 11.34
N PRO A 533 -13.53 3.70 11.78
CA PRO A 533 -12.64 4.84 11.54
C PRO A 533 -12.44 5.12 10.04
N LEU A 534 -12.36 6.40 9.65
CA LEU A 534 -11.99 6.80 8.30
C LEU A 534 -10.54 6.43 7.98
N MET A 535 -9.67 6.52 8.97
CA MET A 535 -8.23 6.37 8.90
C MET A 535 -7.69 5.70 10.18
N PRO A 536 -7.64 4.35 10.21
CA PRO A 536 -7.17 3.57 11.34
C PRO A 536 -5.77 4.02 11.77
N MET A 537 -5.65 4.36 13.05
CA MET A 537 -4.41 4.90 13.62
C MET A 537 -3.27 3.88 13.60
N ASP A 538 -3.58 2.59 13.49
CA ASP A 538 -2.59 1.51 13.39
C ASP A 538 -1.73 1.61 12.12
N ILE A 539 -2.23 2.26 11.06
CA ILE A 539 -1.44 2.56 9.86
C ILE A 539 -0.23 3.44 10.23
N PHE A 540 -0.35 4.31 11.23
CA PHE A 540 0.71 5.21 11.68
C PHE A 540 1.62 4.60 12.76
N ALA A 541 1.35 3.38 13.24
CA ALA A 541 2.15 2.75 14.29
C ALA A 541 3.60 2.50 13.87
N ARG A 542 3.85 2.30 12.57
CA ARG A 542 5.20 2.07 12.02
C ARG A 542 5.74 3.33 11.35
N PHE A 543 6.94 3.74 11.73
CA PHE A 543 7.61 4.90 11.13
C PHE A 543 7.79 4.77 9.60
N SER A 544 7.98 3.55 9.08
CA SER A 544 8.04 3.29 7.62
C SER A 544 6.77 3.73 6.88
N ASN A 545 5.59 3.59 7.50
CA ASN A 545 4.32 4.00 6.90
C ASN A 545 4.22 5.53 6.90
N ILE A 546 4.62 6.18 8.00
CA ILE A 546 4.70 7.65 8.09
C ILE A 546 5.65 8.19 7.02
N ALA A 547 6.84 7.60 6.88
CA ALA A 547 7.80 7.95 5.84
C ALA A 547 7.21 7.82 4.42
N THR A 548 6.44 6.76 4.17
CA THR A 548 5.75 6.55 2.89
C THR A 548 4.70 7.62 2.62
N LEU A 549 3.92 8.00 3.64
CA LEU A 549 2.92 9.08 3.54
C LEU A 549 3.58 10.44 3.31
N LEU A 550 4.72 10.71 3.94
CA LEU A 550 5.49 11.95 3.73
C LEU A 550 6.11 12.01 2.33
N VAL A 551 6.57 10.88 1.78
CA VAL A 551 6.97 10.79 0.38
C VAL A 551 5.80 11.06 -0.56
N ALA A 552 4.62 10.49 -0.29
CA ALA A 552 3.41 10.75 -1.09
C ALA A 552 2.95 12.21 -0.99
N PHE A 553 3.09 12.84 0.17
CA PHE A 553 2.86 14.27 0.34
C PHE A 553 3.84 15.09 -0.50
N ALA A 554 5.14 14.83 -0.38
CA ALA A 554 6.17 15.56 -1.14
C ALA A 554 5.98 15.40 -2.66
N HIS A 555 5.68 14.19 -3.13
CA HIS A 555 5.32 13.92 -4.52
C HIS A 555 4.11 14.75 -4.94
N GLY A 556 2.99 14.59 -4.22
CA GLY A 556 1.74 15.30 -4.46
C GLY A 556 1.91 16.81 -4.52
N PHE A 557 2.73 17.36 -3.62
CA PHE A 557 3.00 18.78 -3.54
C PHE A 557 3.82 19.31 -4.73
N VAL A 558 4.72 18.50 -5.29
CA VAL A 558 5.66 18.95 -6.31
C VAL A 558 5.17 18.69 -7.73
N PHE A 559 4.56 17.53 -8.01
CA PHE A 559 4.19 17.17 -9.39
C PHE A 559 3.13 18.14 -9.96
N ILE A 560 2.07 18.42 -9.18
CA ILE A 560 0.95 19.27 -9.64
C ILE A 560 1.40 20.70 -9.93
N ALA A 561 2.45 21.17 -9.24
CA ALA A 561 3.01 22.48 -9.47
C ALA A 561 3.62 22.62 -10.87
N GLY A 562 4.27 21.57 -11.38
CA GLY A 562 4.76 21.52 -12.74
C GLY A 562 3.62 21.67 -13.74
N GLU A 563 2.55 20.89 -13.57
CA GLU A 563 1.37 20.93 -14.46
C GLU A 563 0.64 22.28 -14.43
N TYR A 564 0.57 22.94 -13.27
CA TYR A 564 -0.19 24.18 -13.10
C TYR A 564 0.61 25.45 -13.44
N TYR A 565 1.90 25.50 -13.05
CA TYR A 565 2.71 26.74 -13.13
C TYR A 565 3.67 26.80 -14.31
N ILE A 566 4.00 25.68 -14.98
CA ILE A 566 4.74 25.74 -16.24
C ILE A 566 3.93 26.43 -17.34
N PRO A 567 2.61 26.20 -17.50
CA PRO A 567 1.82 26.97 -18.47
C PRO A 567 1.80 28.47 -18.16
N LEU A 568 1.79 28.83 -16.87
CA LEU A 568 1.93 30.22 -16.43
C LEU A 568 3.25 30.81 -16.93
N TYR A 569 4.38 30.13 -16.71
CA TYR A 569 5.69 30.55 -17.22
C TYR A 569 5.68 30.70 -18.76
N LEU A 570 5.15 29.69 -19.46
CA LEU A 570 5.13 29.66 -20.92
C LEU A 570 4.32 30.81 -21.52
N GLN A 571 3.20 31.18 -20.90
CA GLN A 571 2.35 32.26 -21.40
C GLN A 571 2.83 33.65 -20.96
N SER A 572 3.28 33.81 -19.71
CA SER A 572 3.66 35.10 -19.14
C SER A 572 5.10 35.53 -19.46
N VAL A 573 6.06 34.61 -19.40
CA VAL A 573 7.49 34.89 -19.57
C VAL A 573 7.93 34.60 -20.99
N HIS A 574 7.72 33.37 -21.48
CA HIS A 574 8.12 32.97 -22.82
C HIS A 574 7.22 33.62 -23.90
N GLY A 575 5.98 33.97 -23.55
CA GLY A 575 5.04 34.66 -24.45
C GLY A 575 4.33 33.73 -25.44
N SER A 576 4.25 32.44 -25.14
CA SER A 576 3.50 31.46 -25.93
C SER A 576 2.00 31.74 -25.91
N SER A 577 1.30 31.40 -27.00
CA SER A 577 -0.16 31.35 -26.99
C SER A 577 -0.68 30.24 -26.06
N PRO A 578 -1.95 30.24 -25.64
CA PRO A 578 -2.53 29.13 -24.87
C PRO A 578 -2.33 27.76 -25.55
N MET A 579 -2.55 27.69 -26.88
CA MET A 579 -2.26 26.47 -27.65
C MET A 579 -0.77 26.11 -27.65
N GLY A 580 0.12 27.09 -27.84
CA GLY A 580 1.58 26.87 -27.81
C GLY A 580 2.05 26.39 -26.43
N SER A 581 1.48 26.94 -25.36
CA SER A 581 1.71 26.48 -23.99
C SER A 581 1.24 25.05 -23.78
N GLY A 582 0.08 24.68 -24.32
CA GLY A 582 -0.43 23.31 -24.27
C GLY A 582 0.46 22.31 -25.02
N VAL A 583 1.08 22.72 -26.12
CA VAL A 583 2.06 21.88 -26.84
C VAL A 583 3.37 21.77 -26.06
N LEU A 584 3.86 22.86 -25.48
CA LEU A 584 5.16 22.91 -24.81
C LEU A 584 5.18 22.24 -23.44
N ILE A 585 4.04 21.90 -22.85
CA ILE A 585 3.95 21.13 -21.60
C ILE A 585 3.88 19.60 -21.82
N LEU A 586 3.67 19.15 -23.06
CA LEU A 586 3.61 17.72 -23.38
C LEU A 586 4.84 16.93 -22.90
N PRO A 587 6.09 17.43 -22.96
CA PRO A 587 7.24 16.69 -22.47
C PRO A 587 7.11 16.28 -21.00
N LEU A 588 6.59 17.15 -20.13
CA LEU A 588 6.39 16.83 -18.71
C LEU A 588 5.45 15.62 -18.56
N VAL A 589 4.23 15.76 -19.09
CA VAL A 589 3.18 14.75 -18.91
C VAL A 589 3.53 13.42 -19.60
N VAL A 590 4.09 13.47 -20.80
CA VAL A 590 4.48 12.26 -21.53
C VAL A 590 5.56 11.50 -20.77
N MET A 591 6.49 12.20 -20.12
CA MET A 591 7.54 11.54 -19.34
C MET A 591 7.04 11.01 -18.00
N GLU A 592 6.06 11.68 -17.35
CA GLU A 592 5.36 11.16 -16.17
C GLU A 592 4.67 9.84 -16.47
N ALA A 593 3.90 9.83 -17.56
CA ALA A 593 3.23 8.63 -18.05
C ALA A 593 4.17 7.49 -18.38
N PHE A 594 5.22 7.81 -19.15
CA PHE A 594 6.21 6.84 -19.59
C PHE A 594 6.90 6.18 -18.39
N SER A 595 7.34 6.98 -17.42
CA SER A 595 7.98 6.47 -16.20
C SER A 595 7.01 5.74 -15.28
N GLY A 596 5.77 6.19 -15.13
CA GLY A 596 4.73 5.50 -14.36
C GLY A 596 4.39 4.11 -14.92
N MET A 597 4.23 4.01 -16.25
CA MET A 597 4.03 2.73 -16.93
C MET A 597 5.23 1.79 -16.74
N PHE A 598 6.45 2.32 -16.91
CA PHE A 598 7.68 1.56 -16.68
C PHE A 598 7.80 1.11 -15.21
N ALA A 599 7.44 1.95 -14.26
CA ALA A 599 7.43 1.63 -12.84
C ALA A 599 6.53 0.42 -12.57
N GLY A 600 5.29 0.46 -13.04
CA GLY A 600 4.33 -0.65 -12.91
C GLY A 600 4.87 -1.96 -13.51
N ALA A 601 5.43 -1.89 -14.72
CA ALA A 601 6.00 -3.05 -15.40
C ALA A 601 7.24 -3.63 -14.67
N ILE A 602 8.15 -2.76 -14.19
CA ILE A 602 9.33 -3.16 -13.43
C ILE A 602 8.93 -3.81 -12.12
N ILE A 603 7.99 -3.22 -11.37
CA ILE A 603 7.52 -3.79 -10.10
C ILE A 603 6.81 -5.12 -10.33
N HIS A 604 5.96 -5.23 -11.35
CA HIS A 604 5.31 -6.48 -11.71
C HIS A 604 6.31 -7.60 -12.03
N ARG A 605 7.42 -7.30 -12.74
CA ARG A 605 8.45 -8.30 -13.08
C ARG A 605 9.40 -8.61 -11.93
N THR A 606 9.86 -7.60 -11.22
CA THR A 606 10.98 -7.71 -10.27
C THR A 606 10.55 -7.74 -8.80
N GLY A 607 9.38 -7.20 -8.48
CA GLY A 607 8.91 -6.96 -7.11
C GLY A 607 9.63 -5.81 -6.40
N ARG A 608 10.51 -5.07 -7.10
CA ARG A 608 11.34 -3.99 -6.54
C ARG A 608 10.66 -2.64 -6.76
N TYR A 609 10.16 -2.02 -5.69
CA TYR A 609 9.51 -0.70 -5.73
C TYR A 609 10.35 0.40 -5.06
N LEU A 610 11.16 0.07 -4.05
CA LEU A 610 11.89 1.05 -3.24
C LEU A 610 12.98 1.77 -4.04
N GLU A 611 13.70 1.03 -4.90
CA GLU A 611 14.72 1.59 -5.78
C GLU A 611 14.13 2.62 -6.75
N LEU A 612 12.89 2.41 -7.19
CA LEU A 612 12.16 3.35 -8.05
C LEU A 612 11.71 4.60 -7.29
N VAL A 613 11.37 4.48 -6.01
CA VAL A 613 11.07 5.64 -5.14
C VAL A 613 12.29 6.58 -5.09
N TRP A 614 13.48 6.02 -4.84
CA TRP A 614 14.71 6.82 -4.74
C TRP A 614 15.06 7.49 -6.06
N ILE A 615 14.99 6.75 -7.17
CA ILE A 615 15.24 7.30 -8.51
C ILE A 615 14.24 8.41 -8.83
N GLY A 616 12.95 8.17 -8.56
CA GLY A 616 11.88 9.13 -8.79
C GLY A 616 12.09 10.45 -8.05
N LEU A 617 12.37 10.39 -6.74
CA LEU A 617 12.57 11.58 -5.91
C LEU A 617 13.82 12.37 -6.29
N VAL A 618 14.93 11.69 -6.63
CA VAL A 618 16.17 12.35 -7.06
C VAL A 618 15.95 13.06 -8.39
N LEU A 619 15.36 12.38 -9.38
CA LEU A 619 15.07 12.99 -10.69
C LEU A 619 14.09 14.16 -10.57
N MET A 620 13.04 14.01 -9.76
CA MET A 620 12.06 15.07 -9.51
C MET A 620 12.73 16.29 -8.85
N THR A 621 13.63 16.06 -7.88
CA THR A 621 14.39 17.14 -7.22
C THR A 621 15.30 17.87 -8.19
N ILE A 622 16.03 17.14 -9.03
CA ILE A 622 16.91 17.74 -10.05
C ILE A 622 16.07 18.52 -11.07
N GLY A 623 14.99 17.92 -11.60
CA GLY A 623 14.13 18.54 -12.60
C GLY A 623 13.51 19.86 -12.11
N ASN A 624 12.95 19.86 -10.89
CA ASN A 624 12.39 21.08 -10.30
C ASN A 624 13.48 22.10 -9.91
N GLY A 625 14.66 21.63 -9.47
CA GLY A 625 15.81 22.49 -9.22
C GLY A 625 16.30 23.21 -10.47
N LEU A 626 16.19 22.58 -11.64
CA LEU A 626 16.55 23.20 -12.92
C LEU A 626 15.54 24.28 -13.34
N TYR A 627 14.26 24.20 -12.96
CA TYR A 627 13.28 25.25 -13.22
C TYR A 627 13.63 26.61 -12.57
N ILE A 628 14.46 26.62 -11.53
CA ILE A 628 14.98 27.83 -10.90
C ILE A 628 15.78 28.69 -11.91
N ASN A 629 16.39 28.06 -12.91
CA ASN A 629 17.18 28.73 -13.94
C ASN A 629 16.34 29.24 -15.13
N LEU A 630 15.03 29.00 -15.14
CA LEU A 630 14.17 29.49 -16.22
C LEU A 630 14.03 31.01 -16.14
N GLY A 631 14.41 31.69 -17.22
CA GLY A 631 14.38 33.14 -17.37
C GLY A 631 13.71 33.56 -18.67
N VAL A 632 13.77 34.85 -19.01
CA VAL A 632 13.17 35.38 -20.24
C VAL A 632 13.88 34.88 -21.50
N GLY A 633 15.19 34.65 -21.41
CA GLY A 633 16.03 34.18 -22.53
C GLY A 633 16.16 32.67 -22.65
N SER A 634 15.45 31.88 -21.84
CA SER A 634 15.56 30.42 -21.89
C SER A 634 15.06 29.87 -23.22
N SER A 635 15.87 29.00 -23.81
CA SER A 635 15.55 28.33 -25.06
C SER A 635 14.48 27.24 -24.86
N VAL A 636 13.76 26.90 -25.93
CA VAL A 636 12.81 25.78 -25.91
C VAL A 636 13.50 24.47 -25.52
N GLY A 637 14.76 24.27 -25.92
CA GLY A 637 15.54 23.08 -25.56
C GLY A 637 15.76 22.93 -24.05
N GLU A 638 16.07 24.02 -23.35
CA GLU A 638 16.21 24.02 -21.88
C GLU A 638 14.87 23.71 -21.20
N ILE A 639 13.80 24.36 -21.64
CA ILE A 639 12.44 24.17 -21.13
C ILE A 639 12.02 22.70 -21.26
N VAL A 640 12.21 22.11 -22.44
CA VAL A 640 11.88 20.70 -22.72
C VAL A 640 12.77 19.75 -21.91
N GLY A 641 14.09 20.00 -21.85
CA GLY A 641 15.03 19.17 -21.12
C GLY A 641 14.73 19.09 -19.61
N TYR A 642 14.37 20.22 -19.00
CA TYR A 642 14.02 20.28 -17.58
C TYR A 642 12.70 19.55 -17.29
N GLN A 643 11.71 19.70 -18.17
CA GLN A 643 10.44 18.98 -18.07
C GLN A 643 10.61 17.46 -18.17
N ILE A 644 11.50 16.98 -19.05
CA ILE A 644 11.76 15.53 -19.18
C ILE A 644 12.27 14.94 -17.86
N LEU A 645 13.22 15.61 -17.20
CA LEU A 645 13.78 15.18 -15.92
C LEU A 645 12.73 15.20 -14.80
N SER A 646 11.99 16.31 -14.70
CA SER A 646 10.92 16.47 -13.70
C SER A 646 9.84 15.40 -13.87
N GLY A 647 9.38 15.20 -15.11
CA GLY A 647 8.31 14.25 -15.42
C GLY A 647 8.73 12.79 -15.20
N LEU A 648 9.94 12.41 -15.60
CA LEU A 648 10.50 11.09 -15.27
C LEU A 648 10.49 10.82 -13.76
N GLY A 649 10.87 11.83 -12.97
CA GLY A 649 10.90 11.70 -11.52
C GLY A 649 9.53 11.54 -10.90
N ALA A 650 8.60 12.42 -11.28
CA ALA A 650 7.23 12.42 -10.77
C ALA A 650 6.48 11.14 -11.16
N GLY A 651 6.65 10.64 -12.39
CA GLY A 651 5.94 9.44 -12.85
C GLY A 651 6.28 8.16 -12.09
N PHE A 652 7.54 7.95 -11.69
CA PHE A 652 7.92 6.80 -10.85
C PHE A 652 7.22 6.79 -9.48
N LEU A 653 6.76 7.95 -8.99
CA LEU A 653 6.22 8.13 -7.65
C LEU A 653 4.69 8.04 -7.56
N PHE A 654 3.96 7.91 -8.66
CA PHE A 654 2.50 7.74 -8.58
C PHE A 654 2.07 6.42 -7.94
N GLN A 655 2.77 5.33 -8.28
CA GLN A 655 2.40 3.96 -7.87
C GLN A 655 3.29 3.41 -6.76
N THR A 656 4.55 3.83 -6.71
CA THR A 656 5.52 3.23 -5.79
C THR A 656 5.19 3.47 -4.30
N PRO A 657 4.70 4.64 -3.84
CA PRO A 657 4.29 4.84 -2.46
C PRO A 657 3.02 4.05 -2.11
N ILE A 658 2.08 3.92 -3.05
CA ILE A 658 0.86 3.13 -2.85
C ILE A 658 1.24 1.65 -2.64
N ILE A 659 2.13 1.12 -3.48
CA ILE A 659 2.61 -0.25 -3.34
C ILE A 659 3.40 -0.43 -2.04
N ALA A 660 4.20 0.57 -1.64
CA ALA A 660 4.97 0.53 -0.40
C ALA A 660 4.06 0.45 0.84
N ILE A 661 3.00 1.26 0.91
CA ILE A 661 2.07 1.21 2.06
C ILE A 661 1.23 -0.07 2.04
N GLN A 662 0.76 -0.51 0.86
CA GLN A 662 -0.01 -1.76 0.72
C GLN A 662 0.82 -3.00 1.10
N ALA A 663 2.13 -2.98 0.89
CA ALA A 663 3.02 -4.07 1.27
C ALA A 663 3.22 -4.21 2.79
N MET A 664 2.87 -3.18 3.56
CA MET A 664 3.13 -3.08 5.00
C MET A 664 1.88 -3.26 5.87
N VAL A 665 0.70 -3.37 5.25
CA VAL A 665 -0.58 -3.53 5.91
C VAL A 665 -1.24 -4.87 5.54
N SER A 666 -2.24 -5.27 6.32
CA SER A 666 -3.03 -6.47 6.04
C SER A 666 -3.85 -6.30 4.74
N GLN A 667 -4.35 -7.39 4.16
CA GLN A 667 -5.23 -7.30 3.00
C GLN A 667 -6.56 -6.59 3.34
N GLU A 668 -7.04 -6.73 4.58
CA GLU A 668 -8.25 -6.07 5.09
C GLU A 668 -8.06 -4.54 5.17
N ASP A 669 -6.86 -4.11 5.55
CA ASP A 669 -6.50 -2.68 5.66
C ASP A 669 -6.03 -2.05 4.34
N THR A 670 -5.87 -2.85 3.28
CA THR A 670 -5.35 -2.36 1.99
C THR A 670 -6.19 -1.22 1.42
N ALA A 671 -7.52 -1.35 1.43
CA ALA A 671 -8.41 -0.32 0.92
C ALA A 671 -8.26 0.98 1.72
N THR A 672 -8.19 0.85 3.05
CA THR A 672 -8.05 1.98 3.96
C THR A 672 -6.68 2.65 3.85
N ALA A 673 -5.58 1.89 3.78
CA ALA A 673 -4.24 2.43 3.53
C ALA A 673 -4.15 3.15 2.17
N THR A 674 -4.82 2.62 1.15
CA THR A 674 -4.92 3.25 -0.17
C THR A 674 -5.74 4.55 -0.11
N ALA A 675 -6.79 4.59 0.72
CA ALA A 675 -7.55 5.82 1.00
C ALA A 675 -6.69 6.86 1.73
N THR A 676 -5.96 6.45 2.77
CA THR A 676 -5.07 7.33 3.55
C THR A 676 -4.02 7.99 2.66
N ILE A 677 -3.31 7.21 1.85
CA ILE A 677 -2.26 7.77 0.98
C ILE A 677 -2.85 8.68 -0.11
N GLY A 678 -4.02 8.33 -0.65
CA GLY A 678 -4.72 9.15 -1.63
C GLY A 678 -5.21 10.47 -1.04
N PHE A 679 -5.72 10.47 0.18
CA PHE A 679 -6.08 11.68 0.93
C PHE A 679 -4.87 12.59 1.17
N ILE A 680 -3.76 12.03 1.67
CA ILE A 680 -2.54 12.79 1.92
C ILE A 680 -2.02 13.41 0.62
N ARG A 681 -2.05 12.67 -0.49
CA ARG A 681 -1.66 13.18 -1.81
C ARG A 681 -2.60 14.29 -2.29
N ASN A 682 -3.91 14.12 -2.20
CA ASN A 682 -4.87 15.16 -2.62
C ASN A 682 -4.74 16.43 -1.76
N MET A 683 -4.57 16.28 -0.44
CA MET A 683 -4.28 17.39 0.46
C MET A 683 -2.99 18.11 0.06
N ALA A 684 -1.93 17.37 -0.28
CA ALA A 684 -0.68 17.94 -0.76
C ALA A 684 -0.86 18.71 -2.08
N THR A 685 -1.64 18.17 -3.02
CA THR A 685 -1.90 18.85 -4.30
C THR A 685 -2.67 20.16 -4.13
N ALA A 686 -3.68 20.17 -3.25
CA ALA A 686 -4.43 21.38 -2.93
C ALA A 686 -3.54 22.41 -2.22
N ALA A 687 -2.76 21.98 -1.22
CA ALA A 687 -1.80 22.83 -0.53
C ALA A 687 -0.74 23.41 -1.46
N SER A 688 -0.28 22.64 -2.45
CA SER A 688 0.71 23.07 -3.44
C SER A 688 0.24 24.27 -4.25
N ILE A 689 -0.96 24.20 -4.83
CA ILE A 689 -1.48 25.31 -5.64
C ILE A 689 -1.71 26.54 -4.77
N VAL A 690 -2.30 26.40 -3.58
CA VAL A 690 -2.53 27.53 -2.66
C VAL A 690 -1.22 28.18 -2.24
N ILE A 691 -0.28 27.41 -1.67
CA ILE A 691 0.99 27.95 -1.15
C ILE A 691 1.87 28.48 -2.30
N GLY A 692 1.91 27.79 -3.44
CA GLY A 692 2.63 28.24 -4.62
C GLY A 692 2.10 29.58 -5.15
N GLY A 693 0.78 29.73 -5.17
CA GLY A 693 0.10 30.96 -5.59
C GLY A 693 0.44 32.11 -4.65
N VAL A 694 0.33 31.90 -3.34
CA VAL A 694 0.72 32.88 -2.31
C VAL A 694 2.18 33.30 -2.46
N VAL A 695 3.11 32.37 -2.68
CA VAL A 695 4.55 32.69 -2.88
C VAL A 695 4.76 33.50 -4.15
N PHE A 696 4.10 33.11 -5.25
CA PHE A 696 4.16 33.82 -6.53
C PHE A 696 3.61 35.24 -6.42
N GLN A 697 2.40 35.41 -5.87
CA GLN A 697 1.72 36.69 -5.72
C GLN A 697 2.51 37.66 -4.82
N ASN A 698 2.97 37.20 -3.66
CA ASN A 698 3.81 38.01 -2.77
C ASN A 698 5.13 38.42 -3.43
N SER A 699 5.71 37.53 -4.25
CA SER A 699 6.92 37.85 -5.03
C SER A 699 6.63 38.89 -6.11
N MET A 700 5.49 38.81 -6.80
CA MET A 700 5.05 39.80 -7.78
C MET A 700 4.78 41.16 -7.13
N GLY A 701 4.20 41.18 -5.93
CA GLY A 701 4.00 42.41 -5.15
C GLY A 701 5.31 43.15 -4.88
N GLN A 702 6.40 42.42 -4.57
CA GLN A 702 7.73 43.02 -4.38
C GLN A 702 8.31 43.64 -5.66
N LYS A 703 7.80 43.27 -6.84
CA LYS A 703 8.25 43.82 -8.13
C LYS A 703 7.48 45.05 -8.58
N GLN A 704 6.43 45.47 -7.87
CA GLN A 704 5.63 46.64 -8.25
C GLN A 704 6.48 47.91 -8.40
N SER A 705 7.39 48.19 -7.46
CA SER A 705 8.30 49.35 -7.55
C SER A 705 9.23 49.29 -8.76
N SER A 706 9.68 48.08 -9.13
CA SER A 706 10.52 47.85 -10.32
C SER A 706 9.72 48.08 -11.62
N LEU A 707 8.45 47.70 -11.64
CA LEU A 707 7.56 47.95 -12.78
C LEU A 707 7.30 49.45 -12.96
N LEU A 708 7.04 50.18 -11.87
CA LEU A 708 6.91 51.64 -11.91
C LEU A 708 8.19 52.32 -12.42
N ALA A 709 9.36 51.84 -11.99
CA ALA A 709 10.65 52.35 -12.44
C ALA A 709 10.92 52.12 -13.93
N SER A 710 10.23 51.17 -14.58
CA SER A 710 10.31 50.95 -16.04
C SER A 710 9.53 51.99 -16.87
N GLY A 711 8.89 52.98 -16.23
CA GLY A 711 8.03 53.97 -16.89
C GLY A 711 6.58 53.52 -17.09
N MET A 712 6.19 52.39 -16.49
CA MET A 712 4.84 51.86 -16.52
C MET A 712 3.88 52.75 -15.70
N SER A 713 2.65 52.94 -16.18
CA SER A 713 1.64 53.69 -15.44
C SER A 713 1.28 52.98 -14.11
N PRO A 714 0.86 53.73 -13.06
CA PRO A 714 0.50 53.11 -11.78
C PRO A 714 -0.62 52.06 -11.88
N SER A 715 -1.60 52.28 -12.76
CA SER A 715 -2.68 51.33 -13.00
C SER A 715 -2.19 50.03 -13.66
N MET A 716 -1.32 50.13 -14.67
CA MET A 716 -0.78 48.97 -15.37
C MET A 716 0.22 48.22 -14.49
N ALA A 717 1.04 48.92 -13.71
CA ALA A 717 1.95 48.31 -12.74
C ALA A 717 1.21 47.57 -11.63
N ALA A 718 0.10 48.14 -11.12
CA ALA A 718 -0.76 47.45 -10.15
C ALA A 718 -1.36 46.18 -10.75
N GLN A 719 -1.90 46.25 -11.97
CA GLN A 719 -2.49 45.11 -12.68
C GLN A 719 -1.48 43.98 -12.95
N MET A 720 -0.22 44.32 -13.21
CA MET A 720 0.88 43.38 -13.48
C MET A 720 1.64 42.94 -12.22
N SER A 721 1.15 43.28 -11.03
CA SER A 721 1.78 42.94 -9.75
C SER A 721 0.80 42.23 -8.81
N GLY A 722 1.31 41.66 -7.71
CA GLY A 722 0.49 41.06 -6.67
C GLY A 722 -0.44 39.93 -7.14
N ASP A 723 -1.67 39.95 -6.63
CA ASP A 723 -2.76 39.00 -6.88
C ASP A 723 -3.30 39.08 -8.33
N SER A 724 -3.34 40.28 -8.90
CA SER A 724 -3.92 40.56 -10.21
C SER A 724 -3.03 40.15 -11.38
N ALA A 725 -1.74 39.89 -11.12
CA ALA A 725 -0.75 39.60 -12.16
C ALA A 725 -1.11 38.34 -12.97
N ALA A 726 -1.43 37.23 -12.31
CA ALA A 726 -1.73 35.98 -12.99
C ALA A 726 -3.05 36.02 -13.80
N ALA A 727 -4.02 36.81 -13.36
CA ALA A 727 -5.25 37.04 -14.12
C ALA A 727 -5.06 37.97 -15.33
N SER A 728 -3.96 38.71 -15.38
CA SER A 728 -3.69 39.77 -16.38
C SER A 728 -2.71 39.35 -17.48
N ILE A 729 -2.41 38.05 -17.61
CA ILE A 729 -1.46 37.52 -18.59
C ILE A 729 -1.86 37.90 -20.03
N GLU A 730 -3.16 37.85 -20.36
CA GLU A 730 -3.62 38.23 -21.70
C GLU A 730 -3.31 39.70 -22.02
N SER A 731 -3.30 40.56 -20.99
CA SER A 731 -3.01 41.98 -21.14
C SER A 731 -1.54 42.28 -21.48
N ILE A 732 -0.62 41.34 -21.21
CA ILE A 732 0.82 41.47 -21.54
C ILE A 732 1.01 41.67 -23.06
N LYS A 733 0.14 41.08 -23.90
CA LYS A 733 0.21 41.21 -25.36
C LYS A 733 -0.05 42.62 -25.87
N PHE A 734 -0.71 43.46 -25.06
CA PHE A 734 -1.00 44.86 -25.42
C PHE A 734 0.12 45.83 -25.00
N ILE A 735 1.17 45.35 -24.31
CA ILE A 735 2.31 46.17 -23.94
C ILE A 735 3.23 46.31 -25.18
N THR A 736 3.22 47.51 -25.78
CA THR A 736 3.99 47.80 -27.01
C THR A 736 5.41 48.27 -26.75
N ASP A 737 5.71 48.81 -25.57
CA ASP A 737 7.05 49.27 -25.19
C ASP A 737 7.93 48.05 -24.85
N PRO A 738 9.03 47.79 -25.60
CA PRO A 738 9.92 46.66 -25.34
C PRO A 738 10.55 46.67 -23.94
N ALA A 739 10.83 47.84 -23.37
CA ALA A 739 11.44 47.95 -22.04
C ALA A 739 10.44 47.54 -20.94
N GLN A 740 9.19 48.00 -21.05
CA GLN A 740 8.11 47.62 -20.14
C GLN A 740 7.76 46.13 -20.27
N LEU A 741 7.71 45.61 -21.50
CA LEU A 741 7.46 44.20 -21.75
C LEU A 741 8.54 43.31 -21.14
N LEU A 742 9.82 43.68 -21.28
CA LEU A 742 10.93 42.96 -20.67
C LEU A 742 10.84 43.00 -19.13
N ALA A 743 10.57 44.18 -18.55
CA ALA A 743 10.44 44.34 -17.11
C ALA A 743 9.33 43.46 -16.51
N VAL A 744 8.17 43.36 -17.20
CA VAL A 744 7.09 42.45 -16.79
C VAL A 744 7.55 40.99 -16.87
N ARG A 745 8.13 40.55 -17.99
CA ARG A 745 8.59 39.16 -18.15
C ARG A 745 9.64 38.77 -17.12
N GLU A 746 10.58 39.67 -16.79
CA GLU A 746 11.57 39.46 -15.74
C GLU A 746 10.95 39.39 -14.35
N ALA A 747 9.95 40.23 -14.06
CA ALA A 747 9.21 40.17 -12.79
C ALA A 747 8.50 38.82 -12.61
N PHE A 748 7.83 38.33 -13.66
CA PHE A 748 7.20 37.00 -13.66
C PHE A 748 8.22 35.88 -13.50
N ALA A 749 9.32 35.91 -14.26
CA ALA A 749 10.38 34.89 -14.17
C ALA A 749 10.99 34.82 -12.77
N TRP A 750 11.29 35.98 -12.16
CA TRP A 750 11.83 36.06 -10.82
C TRP A 750 10.85 35.55 -9.76
N SER A 751 9.57 35.84 -9.91
CA SER A 751 8.54 35.40 -8.96
C SER A 751 8.29 33.90 -9.04
N LEU A 752 8.27 33.34 -10.25
CA LEU A 752 8.19 31.89 -10.48
C LEU A 752 9.44 31.16 -9.95
N ARG A 753 10.62 31.75 -10.08
CA ARG A 753 11.87 31.20 -9.51
C ARG A 753 11.77 30.94 -8.01
N ASN A 754 11.20 31.87 -7.23
CA ASN A 754 11.04 31.69 -5.78
C ASN A 754 10.12 30.50 -5.46
N MET A 755 9.10 30.30 -6.27
CA MET A 755 8.19 29.18 -6.16
C MET A 755 8.88 27.85 -6.54
N TRP A 756 9.73 27.82 -7.57
CA TRP A 756 10.53 26.64 -7.91
C TRP A 756 11.54 26.25 -6.82
N ILE A 757 12.08 27.22 -6.08
CA ILE A 757 12.92 26.96 -4.90
C ILE A 757 12.12 26.19 -3.84
N LEU A 758 10.89 26.63 -3.53
CA LEU A 758 10.01 25.94 -2.56
C LEU A 758 9.79 24.48 -2.97
N TYR A 759 9.44 24.22 -4.22
CA TYR A 759 9.18 22.85 -4.69
C TYR A 759 10.42 21.97 -4.69
N THR A 760 11.59 22.54 -5.00
CA THR A 760 12.88 21.84 -4.91
C THR A 760 13.22 21.46 -3.46
N CYS A 761 12.95 22.35 -2.50
CA CYS A 761 13.12 22.03 -1.08
C CYS A 761 12.15 20.93 -0.63
N MET A 762 10.88 20.99 -1.06
CA MET A 762 9.89 19.97 -0.72
C MET A 762 10.24 18.59 -1.29
N SER A 763 10.73 18.52 -2.53
CA SER A 763 11.16 17.24 -3.11
C SER A 763 12.38 16.66 -2.39
N ALA A 764 13.32 17.51 -1.95
CA ALA A 764 14.46 17.09 -1.14
C ALA A 764 14.05 16.54 0.24
N VAL A 765 13.02 17.11 0.86
CA VAL A 765 12.41 16.54 2.07
C VAL A 765 11.85 15.14 1.79
N GLY A 766 11.23 14.94 0.63
CA GLY A 766 10.81 13.61 0.16
C GLY A 766 11.98 12.61 0.06
N VAL A 767 13.11 13.03 -0.53
CA VAL A 767 14.35 12.21 -0.61
C VAL A 767 14.78 11.76 0.79
N PHE A 768 14.82 12.68 1.76
CA PHE A 768 15.18 12.36 3.14
C PHE A 768 14.25 11.30 3.75
N PHE A 769 12.92 11.46 3.63
CA PHE A 769 11.98 10.50 4.19
C PHE A 769 12.02 9.13 3.49
N SER A 770 12.37 9.09 2.21
CA SER A 770 12.46 7.83 1.46
C SER A 770 13.51 6.84 2.00
N ALA A 771 14.52 7.34 2.72
CA ALA A 771 15.54 6.50 3.36
C ALA A 771 14.98 5.65 4.52
N PHE A 772 13.83 6.02 5.07
CA PHE A 772 13.21 5.35 6.21
C PHE A 772 12.11 4.35 5.81
N ILE A 773 11.87 4.14 4.52
CA ILE A 773 10.91 3.16 4.01
C ILE A 773 11.57 1.76 4.05
N LEU A 774 10.95 0.84 4.79
CA LEU A 774 11.43 -0.54 4.91
C LEU A 774 11.18 -1.34 3.63
N LYS A 775 12.11 -2.25 3.33
CA LYS A 775 12.01 -3.15 2.18
C LYS A 775 11.20 -4.40 2.54
N THR A 776 10.09 -4.61 1.82
CA THR A 776 9.22 -5.78 2.03
C THR A 776 9.03 -6.58 0.75
N LYS A 777 8.94 -7.92 0.87
CA LYS A 777 8.75 -8.82 -0.27
C LYS A 777 7.27 -8.86 -0.66
N LEU A 778 6.96 -8.46 -1.90
CA LEU A 778 5.57 -8.46 -2.41
C LEU A 778 5.03 -9.89 -2.58
N ASN A 779 3.83 -10.14 -2.01
CA ASN A 779 3.14 -11.42 -2.10
C ASN A 779 2.49 -11.63 -3.49
N LYS A 780 2.37 -12.89 -3.94
CA LYS A 780 1.81 -13.27 -5.25
C LYS A 780 0.35 -13.73 -5.18
N GLU A 781 -0.15 -14.14 -4.01
CA GLU A 781 -1.51 -14.67 -3.86
C GLU A 781 -2.56 -13.55 -3.83
N HIS A 782 -3.71 -13.76 -4.49
CA HIS A 782 -4.87 -12.87 -4.47
C HIS A 782 -5.91 -13.39 -3.47
N VAL A 783 -6.43 -12.51 -2.62
CA VAL A 783 -7.59 -12.77 -1.76
C VAL A 783 -8.61 -11.69 -2.09
N GLU A 784 -9.81 -12.09 -2.54
CA GLU A 784 -10.87 -11.15 -2.91
C GLU A 784 -11.39 -10.43 -1.65
N THR A 785 -11.46 -9.09 -1.69
CA THR A 785 -11.90 -8.26 -0.56
C THR A 785 -13.43 -8.34 -0.42
N LYS A 786 -13.93 -8.78 0.75
CA LYS A 786 -15.36 -8.74 1.09
C LYS A 786 -15.68 -7.39 1.75
N THR A 787 -16.60 -6.60 1.18
CA THR A 787 -17.04 -5.29 1.74
C THR A 787 -18.34 -5.44 2.55
N GLY A 788 -18.67 -4.49 3.42
CA GLY A 788 -19.96 -4.41 4.14
C GLY A 788 -19.86 -4.51 5.67
N LEU A 789 -20.92 -4.03 6.37
CA LEU A 789 -20.95 -3.90 7.84
C LEU A 789 -20.72 -5.21 8.62
N ASN A 790 -21.04 -6.35 8.03
CA ASN A 790 -20.81 -7.65 8.68
C ASN A 790 -19.33 -8.04 8.70
N VAL A 791 -18.52 -7.51 7.76
CA VAL A 791 -17.07 -7.70 7.72
C VAL A 791 -16.37 -6.72 8.65
N GLU A 792 -16.80 -5.46 8.68
CA GLU A 792 -16.23 -4.45 9.59
C GLU A 792 -16.50 -4.77 11.08
N LYS A 793 -17.53 -5.56 11.40
CA LYS A 793 -17.81 -6.01 12.77
C LYS A 793 -16.89 -7.14 13.27
N THR A 794 -16.22 -7.84 12.36
CA THR A 794 -15.34 -8.99 12.69
C THR A 794 -13.87 -8.61 12.80
N CYS A 795 -13.47 -7.42 12.30
CA CYS A 795 -12.08 -6.93 12.31
C CYS A 795 -11.75 -6.02 13.52
N HIS A 796 -12.73 -5.72 14.37
CA HIS A 796 -12.61 -4.94 15.62
C HIS A 796 -13.19 -5.76 16.76
#